data_AF-A0A933YV53-F1
#
_entry.id   AF-A0A933YV53-F1
#
_cell.length_a   1.000
_cell.length_b   1.000
_cell.length_c   1.000
_cell.angle_alpha   90.00
_cell.angle_beta   90.00
_cell.angle_gamma   90.00
#
_symmetry.space_group_name_H-M   'P 1'
#
loop_
_entity.id
_entity.type
_entity.pdbx_description
1 polymer ?
#
loop_
_entity_poly.entity_id
_entity_poly.type
_entity_poly.pdbx_seq_one_letter_code
_entity_poly.pdbx_strand_id
1 'polypeptide(L)'
;SLGSAVDSGDISASGNILVKTGTDLTLGGQVTSTTGNISLNSAGAINQNNTISTLGSAKTIDILSGSDITMAQGTQTTTTDGNIRYQAAGSAILSELTAGSGTAAIIATNGSISDLAGDAATDITAQTLILTAGSAIADKTNPLEIQVANLSAKATSGGVFLTESGSVTITTLSMTANRVDSKGDTALTAAFSQAGLVSGSDIVFVDGTGSISVGVGGATAAGNVLLSAQSAGSSISASGDISGNNISIVAADRISQTAIADITANGSIDLKAATIDMADGSTATSTNGNIRFEAGTMNIGAISTSGNVSLKGGAILDSGAGEVDITAASLRLEGTQVGSDANYLETNIAKVAASVGGGGVFLDEVTDLILDRVSAVAFTRINSDGTASVLSDPALSDLNSTSVISVRSGGSISMAAGSVAASVAGSISLRAGGSLSLATVNAAAGNVTLAAGSQGRIIDVANDTLVNVTANTINIIGRGQTNSSVALNMAQLEALQLPAIETSARNIYVSAGTNNATATDVRIGAEAVAVLREASAWSLQFVNNGIFVPSVSYIPQSGISAPAAITGANDWNFVRDFDFQLLSHLGSKAETIRSAKMVLPKLLFKPDTASYSSPEMVRSIPKQAIEVSDVARKTSEDPFGLDAFKISDPAMIPIFADSEGPAMFEYWIENIML
;
A
#
# COMPACT_ATOMS: atom_id res chain seq x y z
N SER A 1 -67.55 0.34 -1.53
CA SER A 1 -67.32 -1.03 -2.04
C SER A 1 -67.78 -1.07 -3.48
N LEU A 2 -66.87 -0.77 -4.42
CA LEU A 2 -67.09 -1.01 -5.85
C LEU A 2 -66.56 -2.43 -6.11
N GLY A 3 -67.41 -3.32 -6.65
CA GLY A 3 -67.09 -4.75 -6.78
C GLY A 3 -66.12 -5.06 -7.92
N SER A 4 -65.20 -6.00 -7.65
CA SER A 4 -64.34 -6.87 -8.51
C SER A 4 -63.72 -6.40 -9.83
N ALA A 5 -64.11 -5.27 -10.45
CA ALA A 5 -63.46 -4.72 -11.63
C ALA A 5 -63.80 -3.23 -11.77
N VAL A 6 -62.79 -2.37 -11.80
CA VAL A 6 -62.93 -1.00 -12.33
C VAL A 6 -62.59 -1.07 -13.81
N ASP A 7 -63.39 -1.81 -14.59
CA ASP A 7 -62.95 -2.36 -15.87
C ASP A 7 -62.86 -1.31 -17.01
N SER A 8 -63.39 -0.10 -16.82
CA SER A 8 -63.23 0.98 -17.83
C SER A 8 -63.57 2.41 -17.38
N GLY A 9 -63.94 2.63 -16.11
CA GLY A 9 -64.40 3.94 -15.63
C GLY A 9 -63.38 4.59 -14.71
N ASP A 10 -63.05 5.86 -14.97
CA ASP A 10 -62.17 6.63 -14.09
C ASP A 10 -62.83 6.85 -12.71
N ILE A 11 -62.04 6.74 -11.65
CA ILE A 11 -62.43 7.08 -10.28
C ILE A 11 -61.79 8.41 -9.93
N SER A 12 -62.60 9.46 -9.84
CA SER A 12 -62.15 10.79 -9.43
C SER A 12 -62.89 11.25 -8.18
N ALA A 13 -62.16 11.80 -7.21
CA ALA A 13 -62.74 12.43 -6.03
C ALA A 13 -61.92 13.65 -5.59
N SER A 14 -62.57 14.60 -4.91
CA SER A 14 -61.83 15.66 -4.23
C SER A 14 -61.12 15.13 -2.99
N GLY A 15 -61.83 14.39 -2.14
CA GLY A 15 -61.30 13.81 -0.91
C GLY A 15 -60.62 12.46 -1.08
N ASN A 16 -60.51 11.73 0.04
CA ASN A 16 -59.88 10.42 0.09
C ASN A 16 -60.61 9.39 -0.78
N ILE A 17 -59.86 8.46 -1.38
CA ILE A 17 -60.39 7.34 -2.15
C ILE A 17 -59.98 6.03 -1.48
N LEU A 18 -60.95 5.15 -1.22
CA LEU A 18 -60.72 3.75 -0.88
C LEU A 18 -61.35 2.84 -1.94
N VAL A 19 -60.54 2.01 -2.58
CA VAL A 19 -61.02 0.86 -3.35
C VAL A 19 -60.65 -0.40 -2.57
N LYS A 20 -61.64 -1.21 -2.22
CA LYS A 20 -61.43 -2.43 -1.43
C LYS A 20 -62.24 -3.59 -1.98
N THR A 21 -61.61 -4.75 -2.14
CA THR A 21 -62.23 -6.00 -2.60
C THR A 21 -61.69 -7.21 -1.83
N GLY A 22 -62.50 -8.28 -1.74
CA GLY A 22 -62.12 -9.56 -1.14
C GLY A 22 -61.53 -10.58 -2.12
N THR A 23 -61.39 -10.20 -3.38
CA THR A 23 -60.79 -10.99 -4.48
C THR A 23 -59.75 -10.12 -5.18
N ASP A 24 -59.28 -10.51 -6.36
CA ASP A 24 -58.44 -9.68 -7.22
C ASP A 24 -59.09 -8.33 -7.56
N LEU A 25 -58.25 -7.32 -7.82
CA LEU A 25 -58.62 -5.99 -8.29
C LEU A 25 -57.91 -5.70 -9.61
N THR A 26 -58.68 -5.55 -10.69
CA THR A 26 -58.18 -4.97 -11.94
C THR A 26 -58.59 -3.51 -12.02
N LEU A 27 -57.59 -2.63 -12.21
CA LEU A 27 -57.78 -1.20 -12.36
C LEU A 27 -57.60 -0.80 -13.82
N GLY A 28 -58.70 -0.80 -14.59
CA GLY A 28 -58.72 -0.40 -16.00
C GLY A 28 -58.86 1.11 -16.24
N GLY A 29 -59.50 1.84 -15.31
CA GLY A 29 -59.66 3.30 -15.36
C GLY A 29 -58.65 4.05 -14.48
N GLN A 30 -58.43 5.34 -14.75
CA GLN A 30 -57.56 6.20 -13.95
C GLN A 30 -58.16 6.42 -12.55
N VAL A 31 -57.33 6.48 -11.51
CA VAL A 31 -57.75 6.86 -10.15
C VAL A 31 -57.08 8.17 -9.76
N THR A 32 -57.87 9.21 -9.49
CA THR A 32 -57.35 10.55 -9.20
C THR A 32 -58.03 11.15 -7.96
N SER A 33 -57.24 11.49 -6.94
CA SER A 33 -57.70 12.31 -5.81
C SER A 33 -57.08 13.71 -5.87
N THR A 34 -57.91 14.76 -5.84
CA THR A 34 -57.38 16.12 -6.00
C THR A 34 -56.83 16.73 -4.70
N THR A 35 -57.39 16.37 -3.54
CA THR A 35 -56.95 16.89 -2.22
C THR A 35 -56.81 15.81 -1.14
N GLY A 36 -57.12 14.55 -1.45
CA GLY A 36 -57.08 13.42 -0.51
C GLY A 36 -56.03 12.36 -0.84
N ASN A 37 -55.98 11.35 0.01
CA ASN A 37 -55.13 10.16 -0.14
C ASN A 37 -55.86 9.06 -0.92
N ILE A 38 -55.12 8.13 -1.51
CA ILE A 38 -55.69 6.95 -2.18
C ILE A 38 -55.25 5.69 -1.44
N SER A 39 -56.19 4.77 -1.20
CA SER A 39 -55.88 3.42 -0.76
C SER A 39 -56.55 2.37 -1.64
N LEU A 40 -55.77 1.41 -2.13
CA LEU A 40 -56.26 0.22 -2.83
C LEU A 40 -55.97 -1.01 -1.96
N ASN A 41 -56.98 -1.81 -1.66
CA ASN A 41 -56.86 -2.98 -0.79
C ASN A 41 -57.56 -4.19 -1.41
N SER A 42 -56.77 -5.16 -1.83
CA SER A 42 -57.23 -6.40 -2.45
C SER A 42 -56.77 -7.59 -1.59
N ALA A 43 -57.68 -8.51 -1.26
CA ALA A 43 -57.27 -9.78 -0.66
C ALA A 43 -56.60 -10.72 -1.68
N GLY A 44 -56.82 -10.48 -2.98
CA GLY A 44 -56.13 -11.14 -4.08
C GLY A 44 -55.05 -10.25 -4.71
N ALA A 45 -54.78 -10.47 -5.99
CA ALA A 45 -53.85 -9.66 -6.78
C ALA A 45 -54.38 -8.25 -7.07
N ILE A 46 -53.48 -7.34 -7.43
CA ILE A 46 -53.82 -6.02 -8.00
C ILE A 46 -53.15 -5.90 -9.37
N ASN A 47 -53.97 -5.81 -10.42
CA ASN A 47 -53.51 -5.51 -11.78
C ASN A 47 -53.79 -4.03 -12.06
N GLN A 48 -52.75 -3.20 -12.02
CA GLN A 48 -52.83 -1.78 -12.35
C GLN A 48 -52.64 -1.56 -13.84
N ASN A 49 -53.74 -1.33 -14.56
CA ASN A 49 -53.71 -1.10 -16.01
C ASN A 49 -53.86 0.38 -16.38
N ASN A 50 -53.86 1.29 -15.40
CA ASN A 50 -53.99 2.73 -15.63
C ASN A 50 -53.31 3.55 -14.51
N THR A 51 -53.25 4.86 -14.69
CA THR A 51 -52.59 5.78 -13.76
C THR A 51 -53.34 5.93 -12.43
N ILE A 52 -52.59 5.99 -11.34
CA ILE A 52 -53.09 6.38 -10.01
C ILE A 52 -52.40 7.69 -9.63
N SER A 53 -53.15 8.73 -9.26
CA SER A 53 -52.57 10.03 -8.94
C SER A 53 -53.23 10.74 -7.77
N THR A 54 -52.42 11.39 -6.93
CA THR A 54 -52.88 12.42 -5.99
C THR A 54 -52.32 13.77 -6.38
N LEU A 55 -53.18 14.77 -6.58
CA LEU A 55 -52.73 16.11 -7.00
C LEU A 55 -52.39 17.02 -5.82
N GLY A 56 -52.96 16.75 -4.64
CA GLY A 56 -52.70 17.49 -3.42
C GLY A 56 -51.30 17.23 -2.88
N SER A 57 -50.65 18.27 -2.36
CA SER A 57 -49.32 18.16 -1.74
C SER A 57 -49.33 17.21 -0.53
N ALA A 58 -48.29 16.38 -0.42
CA ALA A 58 -48.06 15.42 0.66
C ALA A 58 -49.18 14.38 0.85
N LYS A 59 -50.01 14.13 -0.17
CA LYS A 59 -51.02 13.08 -0.14
C LYS A 59 -50.44 11.75 -0.56
N THR A 60 -50.81 10.70 0.15
CA THR A 60 -50.17 9.39 -0.01
C THR A 60 -51.02 8.45 -0.84
N ILE A 61 -50.35 7.52 -1.51
CA ILE A 61 -50.97 6.38 -2.18
C ILE A 61 -50.51 5.11 -1.46
N ASP A 62 -51.43 4.31 -0.95
CA ASP A 62 -51.15 3.03 -0.29
C ASP A 62 -51.88 1.88 -1.01
N ILE A 63 -51.10 0.97 -1.58
CA ILE A 63 -51.57 -0.19 -2.33
C ILE A 63 -51.22 -1.45 -1.55
N LEU A 64 -52.23 -2.22 -1.17
CA LEU A 64 -52.10 -3.44 -0.39
C LEU A 64 -52.76 -4.61 -1.13
N SER A 65 -51.95 -5.61 -1.50
CA SER A 65 -52.40 -6.85 -2.13
C SER A 65 -52.10 -8.06 -1.25
N GLY A 66 -53.06 -8.98 -1.14
CA GLY A 66 -52.87 -10.29 -0.53
C GLY A 66 -52.16 -11.31 -1.45
N SER A 67 -51.82 -10.93 -2.68
CA SER A 67 -51.05 -11.70 -3.65
C SER A 67 -50.03 -10.77 -4.33
N ASP A 68 -49.94 -10.78 -5.66
CA ASP A 68 -49.05 -9.93 -6.46
C ASP A 68 -49.65 -8.55 -6.77
N ILE A 69 -48.76 -7.56 -6.96
CA ILE A 69 -49.08 -6.28 -7.61
C ILE A 69 -48.40 -6.29 -9.00
N THR A 70 -49.15 -6.03 -10.05
CA THR A 70 -48.63 -5.98 -11.43
C THR A 70 -49.10 -4.69 -12.10
N MET A 71 -48.15 -3.84 -12.49
CA MET A 71 -48.41 -2.69 -13.35
C MET A 71 -48.40 -3.11 -14.82
N ALA A 72 -49.23 -2.50 -15.64
CA ALA A 72 -49.14 -2.60 -17.10
C ALA A 72 -48.14 -1.57 -17.64
N GLN A 73 -47.59 -1.84 -18.82
CA GLN A 73 -46.61 -0.95 -19.44
C GLN A 73 -47.18 0.45 -19.68
N GLY A 74 -46.40 1.47 -19.33
CA GLY A 74 -46.78 2.88 -19.48
C GLY A 74 -47.77 3.38 -18.44
N THR A 75 -48.06 2.59 -17.40
CA THR A 75 -48.87 3.04 -16.27
C THR A 75 -48.01 3.72 -15.22
N GLN A 76 -48.58 4.72 -14.55
CA GLN A 76 -47.87 5.50 -13.54
C GLN A 76 -48.58 5.50 -12.20
N THR A 77 -47.81 5.60 -11.12
CA THR A 77 -48.32 6.03 -9.82
C THR A 77 -47.63 7.31 -9.38
N THR A 78 -48.38 8.38 -9.22
CA THR A 78 -47.81 9.72 -9.02
C THR A 78 -48.41 10.42 -7.82
N THR A 79 -47.56 11.07 -7.02
CA THR A 79 -48.01 12.01 -5.98
C THR A 79 -47.28 13.35 -6.12
N THR A 80 -47.88 14.41 -5.58
CA THR A 80 -47.18 15.68 -5.38
C THR A 80 -46.53 15.66 -3.99
N ASP A 81 -45.25 15.29 -3.91
CA ASP A 81 -44.46 15.27 -2.66
C ASP A 81 -45.02 14.35 -1.56
N GLY A 82 -45.74 13.31 -1.97
CA GLY A 82 -46.39 12.36 -1.07
C GLY A 82 -45.72 11.00 -1.05
N ASN A 83 -46.01 10.21 -0.02
CA ASN A 83 -45.47 8.86 0.06
C ASN A 83 -46.28 7.89 -0.83
N ILE A 84 -45.58 7.04 -1.57
CA ILE A 84 -46.15 5.90 -2.29
C ILE A 84 -45.75 4.63 -1.55
N ARG A 85 -46.72 3.77 -1.24
CA ARG A 85 -46.46 2.47 -0.62
C ARG A 85 -47.13 1.36 -1.40
N TYR A 86 -46.33 0.41 -1.86
CA TYR A 86 -46.79 -0.84 -2.46
C TYR A 86 -46.45 -1.98 -1.50
N GLN A 87 -47.44 -2.75 -1.09
CA GLN A 87 -47.26 -3.94 -0.28
C GLN A 87 -47.98 -5.12 -0.93
N ALA A 88 -47.18 -6.03 -1.50
CA ALA A 88 -47.62 -7.31 -2.05
C ALA A 88 -47.24 -8.44 -1.09
N ALA A 89 -48.12 -9.44 -0.93
CA ALA A 89 -47.74 -10.69 -0.27
C ALA A 89 -46.82 -11.53 -1.16
N GLY A 90 -47.03 -11.48 -2.47
CA GLY A 90 -46.18 -12.08 -3.50
C GLY A 90 -45.18 -11.07 -4.06
N SER A 91 -45.14 -10.95 -5.39
CA SER A 91 -44.23 -10.09 -6.14
C SER A 91 -44.85 -8.73 -6.46
N ALA A 92 -43.99 -7.75 -6.74
CA ALA A 92 -44.36 -6.45 -7.27
C ALA A 92 -43.64 -6.23 -8.61
N ILE A 93 -44.40 -6.20 -9.70
CA ILE A 93 -43.89 -5.91 -11.05
C ILE A 93 -44.25 -4.45 -11.37
N LEU A 94 -43.24 -3.61 -11.52
CA LEU A 94 -43.38 -2.16 -11.56
C LEU A 94 -43.29 -1.62 -12.98
N SER A 95 -43.96 -0.49 -13.23
CA SER A 95 -43.65 0.41 -14.33
C SER A 95 -43.15 1.71 -13.70
N GLU A 96 -43.85 2.84 -13.80
CA GLU A 96 -43.33 4.12 -13.28
C GLU A 96 -43.97 4.57 -11.94
N LEU A 97 -43.14 4.90 -10.96
CA LEU A 97 -43.53 5.43 -9.65
C LEU A 97 -42.84 6.77 -9.38
N THR A 98 -43.62 7.83 -9.15
CA THR A 98 -43.10 9.19 -8.92
C THR A 98 -43.66 9.80 -7.64
N ALA A 99 -42.81 9.93 -6.62
CA ALA A 99 -43.18 10.46 -5.29
C ALA A 99 -42.77 11.92 -5.06
N GLY A 100 -42.11 12.58 -6.02
CA GLY A 100 -41.54 13.92 -5.83
C GLY A 100 -40.56 13.92 -4.65
N SER A 101 -40.71 14.87 -3.72
CA SER A 101 -39.90 14.89 -2.48
C SER A 101 -40.32 13.86 -1.41
N GLY A 102 -41.32 13.03 -1.69
CA GLY A 102 -41.80 11.97 -0.80
C GLY A 102 -40.96 10.69 -0.84
N THR A 103 -41.43 9.69 -0.09
CA THR A 103 -40.84 8.34 -0.04
C THR A 103 -41.64 7.34 -0.87
N ALA A 104 -40.96 6.58 -1.72
CA ALA A 104 -41.52 5.36 -2.30
C ALA A 104 -41.06 4.14 -1.47
N ALA A 105 -41.99 3.30 -1.03
CA ALA A 105 -41.66 2.01 -0.41
C ALA A 105 -42.39 0.86 -1.10
N ILE A 106 -41.63 -0.13 -1.55
CA ILE A 106 -42.13 -1.31 -2.23
C ILE A 106 -41.73 -2.53 -1.42
N ILE A 107 -42.74 -3.30 -1.00
CA ILE A 107 -42.60 -4.45 -0.11
C ILE A 107 -43.24 -5.66 -0.79
N ALA A 108 -42.43 -6.55 -1.33
CA ALA A 108 -42.82 -7.85 -1.87
C ALA A 108 -42.47 -8.94 -0.83
N THR A 109 -43.42 -9.29 0.04
CA THR A 109 -43.14 -10.02 1.28
C THR A 109 -42.47 -11.38 1.03
N ASN A 110 -42.98 -12.15 0.07
CA ASN A 110 -42.45 -13.47 -0.30
C ASN A 110 -41.89 -13.52 -1.73
N GLY A 111 -42.18 -12.50 -2.55
CA GLY A 111 -41.81 -12.46 -3.96
C GLY A 111 -40.64 -11.55 -4.27
N SER A 112 -40.50 -11.24 -5.55
CA SER A 112 -39.50 -10.29 -6.06
C SER A 112 -40.12 -8.92 -6.32
N ILE A 113 -39.26 -7.90 -6.35
CA ILE A 113 -39.57 -6.61 -6.97
C ILE A 113 -38.86 -6.62 -8.32
N SER A 114 -39.56 -6.33 -9.41
CA SER A 114 -38.98 -6.40 -10.77
C SER A 114 -39.45 -5.22 -11.60
N ASP A 115 -38.57 -4.72 -12.47
CA ASP A 115 -38.97 -3.90 -13.60
C ASP A 115 -39.79 -4.77 -14.58
N LEU A 116 -40.90 -4.21 -15.06
CA LEU A 116 -41.73 -4.77 -16.12
C LEU A 116 -41.10 -4.58 -17.51
N ALA A 117 -40.52 -3.40 -17.74
CA ALA A 117 -39.78 -3.11 -18.95
C ALA A 117 -38.44 -3.85 -18.89
N GLY A 118 -37.71 -3.85 -19.99
CA GLY A 118 -36.36 -4.41 -20.07
C GLY A 118 -35.41 -3.35 -20.59
N ASP A 119 -35.71 -2.09 -20.27
CA ASP A 119 -35.12 -0.93 -20.91
C ASP A 119 -34.17 -0.18 -19.96
N ALA A 120 -34.15 1.15 -20.02
CA ALA A 120 -33.26 1.96 -19.17
C ALA A 120 -33.97 3.25 -18.72
N ALA A 121 -35.30 3.29 -18.86
CA ALA A 121 -36.11 4.37 -18.36
C ALA A 121 -36.23 4.26 -16.85
N THR A 122 -36.26 5.40 -16.15
CA THR A 122 -36.37 5.40 -14.69
C THR A 122 -37.72 4.84 -14.23
N ASP A 123 -37.68 3.74 -13.47
CA ASP A 123 -38.87 3.11 -12.89
C ASP A 123 -39.35 3.85 -11.66
N ILE A 124 -38.43 4.35 -10.84
CA ILE A 124 -38.77 5.00 -9.57
C ILE A 124 -38.03 6.33 -9.40
N THR A 125 -38.81 7.41 -9.28
CA THR A 125 -38.31 8.76 -8.93
C THR A 125 -38.86 9.20 -7.58
N ALA A 126 -37.99 9.41 -6.59
CA ALA A 126 -38.37 9.81 -5.24
C ALA A 126 -37.21 10.48 -4.49
N GLN A 127 -37.48 11.24 -3.43
CA GLN A 127 -36.40 11.68 -2.52
C GLN A 127 -35.79 10.51 -1.75
N THR A 128 -36.63 9.54 -1.38
CA THR A 128 -36.27 8.41 -0.52
C THR A 128 -36.92 7.14 -1.07
N LEU A 129 -36.16 6.05 -1.10
CA LEU A 129 -36.64 4.75 -1.56
C LEU A 129 -36.31 3.64 -0.58
N ILE A 130 -37.32 2.83 -0.26
CA ILE A 130 -37.20 1.62 0.53
C ILE A 130 -37.70 0.43 -0.29
N LEU A 131 -36.81 -0.52 -0.58
CA LEU A 131 -37.16 -1.77 -1.28
C LEU A 131 -36.99 -2.95 -0.32
N THR A 132 -38.01 -3.81 -0.23
CA THR A 132 -37.96 -5.05 0.55
C THR A 132 -38.55 -6.20 -0.26
N ALA A 133 -37.74 -7.21 -0.57
CA ALA A 133 -38.16 -8.41 -1.28
C ALA A 133 -37.85 -9.67 -0.46
N GLY A 134 -38.81 -10.61 -0.44
CA GLY A 134 -38.58 -11.96 0.07
C GLY A 134 -37.61 -12.74 -0.82
N SER A 135 -37.69 -12.54 -2.13
CA SER A 135 -36.84 -13.21 -3.11
C SER A 135 -35.73 -12.27 -3.62
N ALA A 136 -35.90 -11.59 -4.75
CA ALA A 136 -34.89 -10.70 -5.33
C ALA A 136 -35.42 -9.27 -5.56
N ILE A 137 -34.50 -8.31 -5.61
CA ILE A 137 -34.76 -6.97 -6.15
C ILE A 137 -34.10 -6.92 -7.53
N ALA A 138 -34.95 -6.93 -8.54
CA ALA A 138 -34.61 -7.01 -9.95
C ALA A 138 -33.77 -8.26 -10.29
N ASP A 139 -33.20 -8.27 -11.49
CA ASP A 139 -32.24 -9.28 -11.91
C ASP A 139 -31.05 -8.64 -12.66
N LYS A 140 -29.98 -9.39 -12.86
CA LYS A 140 -28.75 -8.86 -13.48
C LYS A 140 -28.89 -8.44 -14.94
N THR A 141 -29.90 -8.97 -15.65
CA THR A 141 -30.19 -8.64 -17.05
C THR A 141 -31.19 -7.52 -17.18
N ASN A 142 -31.94 -7.26 -16.11
CA ASN A 142 -32.93 -6.22 -16.00
C ASN A 142 -32.87 -5.60 -14.58
N PRO A 143 -31.85 -4.75 -14.30
CA PRO A 143 -31.80 -4.02 -13.05
C PRO A 143 -33.00 -3.07 -12.93
N LEU A 144 -33.32 -2.62 -11.71
CA LEU A 144 -34.34 -1.60 -11.53
C LEU A 144 -33.69 -0.22 -11.64
N GLU A 145 -34.22 0.64 -12.50
CA GLU A 145 -33.72 2.00 -12.70
C GLU A 145 -34.37 2.97 -11.71
N ILE A 146 -33.53 3.69 -10.97
CA ILE A 146 -33.96 4.57 -9.90
C ILE A 146 -33.33 5.97 -10.03
N GLN A 147 -34.04 6.96 -9.50
CA GLN A 147 -33.54 8.31 -9.32
C GLN A 147 -33.88 8.79 -7.91
N VAL A 148 -32.97 8.57 -6.96
CA VAL A 148 -33.22 8.84 -5.54
C VAL A 148 -32.02 9.42 -4.82
N ALA A 149 -32.28 10.28 -3.84
CA ALA A 149 -31.23 10.82 -2.99
C ALA A 149 -30.88 9.91 -1.81
N ASN A 150 -31.85 9.13 -1.31
CA ASN A 150 -31.62 8.19 -0.21
C ASN A 150 -32.21 6.82 -0.51
N LEU A 151 -31.45 5.77 -0.21
CA LEU A 151 -31.80 4.40 -0.54
C LEU A 151 -31.60 3.45 0.65
N SER A 152 -32.52 2.51 0.80
CA SER A 152 -32.28 1.24 1.46
C SER A 152 -32.97 0.13 0.68
N ALA A 153 -32.26 -0.98 0.46
CA ALA A 153 -32.77 -2.13 -0.29
C ALA A 153 -32.43 -3.44 0.43
N LYS A 154 -33.39 -4.36 0.52
CA LYS A 154 -33.22 -5.66 1.14
C LYS A 154 -33.86 -6.77 0.33
N ALA A 155 -33.06 -7.72 -0.14
CA ALA A 155 -33.51 -8.98 -0.72
C ALA A 155 -33.10 -10.15 0.19
N THR A 156 -34.05 -10.99 0.61
CA THR A 156 -33.78 -12.01 1.64
C THR A 156 -33.02 -13.21 1.09
N SER A 157 -33.40 -13.76 -0.07
CA SER A 157 -32.73 -14.93 -0.66
C SER A 157 -32.01 -14.65 -1.98
N GLY A 158 -32.39 -13.59 -2.69
CA GLY A 158 -31.87 -13.23 -4.01
C GLY A 158 -30.98 -11.99 -4.01
N GLY A 159 -30.61 -11.57 -5.22
CA GLY A 159 -29.75 -10.43 -5.46
C GLY A 159 -30.46 -9.07 -5.34
N VAL A 160 -29.66 -8.01 -5.32
CA VAL A 160 -30.10 -6.62 -5.48
C VAL A 160 -29.37 -6.04 -6.69
N PHE A 161 -30.11 -5.75 -7.76
CA PHE A 161 -29.58 -5.18 -9.00
C PHE A 161 -30.26 -3.83 -9.26
N LEU A 162 -29.50 -2.74 -9.14
CA LEU A 162 -30.03 -1.38 -9.20
C LEU A 162 -29.14 -0.51 -10.09
N THR A 163 -29.79 0.32 -10.90
CA THR A 163 -29.14 1.40 -11.67
C THR A 163 -29.65 2.74 -11.15
N GLU A 164 -28.78 3.60 -10.64
CA GLU A 164 -29.13 4.95 -10.17
C GLU A 164 -28.68 6.01 -11.17
N SER A 165 -29.44 7.11 -11.26
CA SER A 165 -29.22 8.20 -12.23
C SER A 165 -28.97 9.57 -11.59
N GLY A 166 -28.44 9.60 -10.37
CA GLY A 166 -28.06 10.78 -9.60
C GLY A 166 -27.21 10.39 -8.40
N SER A 167 -26.86 11.34 -7.52
CA SER A 167 -26.09 11.00 -6.31
C SER A 167 -26.99 10.41 -5.22
N VAL A 168 -26.53 9.35 -4.58
CA VAL A 168 -27.32 8.53 -3.66
C VAL A 168 -26.61 8.29 -2.34
N THR A 169 -27.37 8.38 -1.25
CA THR A 169 -26.92 8.00 0.10
C THR A 169 -27.65 6.75 0.56
N ILE A 170 -26.90 5.69 0.82
CA ILE A 170 -27.39 4.47 1.46
C ILE A 170 -27.42 4.72 2.96
N THR A 171 -28.60 4.62 3.60
CA THR A 171 -28.74 5.00 5.01
C THR A 171 -29.91 4.29 5.69
N THR A 172 -30.15 4.63 6.96
CA THR A 172 -31.35 4.21 7.69
C THR A 172 -32.52 5.10 7.32
N LEU A 173 -33.60 4.48 6.88
CA LEU A 173 -34.81 5.13 6.42
C LEU A 173 -36.00 4.66 7.23
N SER A 174 -37.03 5.50 7.26
CA SER A 174 -38.34 5.13 7.79
C SER A 174 -39.45 5.82 7.00
N MET A 175 -40.60 5.17 6.91
CA MET A 175 -41.75 5.75 6.23
C MET A 175 -43.08 5.33 6.85
N THR A 176 -44.09 6.18 6.64
CA THR A 176 -45.51 5.92 6.92
C THR A 176 -46.33 6.40 5.73
N ALA A 177 -47.53 5.84 5.56
CA ALA A 177 -48.51 6.33 4.58
C ALA A 177 -49.88 6.51 5.24
N ASN A 178 -50.73 7.38 4.69
CA ASN A 178 -52.12 7.44 5.11
C ASN A 178 -52.93 6.35 4.40
N ARG A 179 -53.53 5.47 5.20
CA ARG A 179 -54.49 4.49 4.73
C ARG A 179 -55.91 4.99 4.97
N VAL A 180 -56.72 5.00 3.92
CA VAL A 180 -58.13 5.37 3.96
C VAL A 180 -58.94 4.19 4.47
N ASP A 181 -59.80 4.42 5.46
CA ASP A 181 -60.67 3.41 6.05
C ASP A 181 -62.05 3.36 5.36
N SER A 182 -62.91 2.45 5.81
CA SER A 182 -64.25 2.28 5.24
C SER A 182 -65.20 3.46 5.49
N LYS A 183 -64.83 4.41 6.36
CA LYS A 183 -65.58 5.65 6.62
C LYS A 183 -65.04 6.82 5.78
N GLY A 184 -63.94 6.63 5.07
CA GLY A 184 -63.26 7.68 4.31
C GLY A 184 -62.29 8.50 5.14
N ASP A 185 -62.06 8.13 6.40
CA ASP A 185 -61.07 8.73 7.29
C ASP A 185 -59.69 8.14 7.01
N THR A 186 -58.63 8.81 7.46
CA THR A 186 -57.25 8.35 7.26
C THR A 186 -56.58 7.99 8.59
N ALA A 187 -55.87 6.86 8.59
CA ALA A 187 -54.95 6.48 9.66
C ALA A 187 -53.56 6.23 9.09
N LEU A 188 -52.52 6.60 9.83
CA LEU A 188 -51.15 6.26 9.45
C LEU A 188 -50.95 4.75 9.51
N THR A 189 -50.23 4.21 8.53
CA THR A 189 -49.67 2.86 8.63
C THR A 189 -48.64 2.82 9.74
N ALA A 190 -48.38 1.62 10.27
CA ALA A 190 -47.22 1.41 11.14
C ALA A 190 -45.94 1.90 10.43
N ALA A 191 -45.06 2.54 11.19
CA ALA A 191 -43.77 2.98 10.67
C ALA A 191 -42.95 1.76 10.25
N PHE A 192 -42.48 1.79 9.01
CA PHE A 192 -41.58 0.79 8.44
C PHE A 192 -40.19 1.39 8.38
N SER A 193 -39.18 0.73 8.96
CA SER A 193 -37.79 1.18 8.95
C SER A 193 -36.86 0.10 8.41
N GLN A 194 -35.86 0.52 7.64
CA GLN A 194 -34.85 -0.32 6.99
C GLN A 194 -33.55 0.46 6.90
N ALA A 195 -32.41 -0.23 6.86
CA ALA A 195 -31.10 0.39 6.70
C ALA A 195 -30.24 -0.38 5.69
N GLY A 196 -29.34 0.32 5.02
CA GLY A 196 -28.31 -0.28 4.19
C GLY A 196 -28.81 -0.92 2.89
N LEU A 197 -27.87 -1.58 2.20
CA LEU A 197 -28.13 -2.57 1.16
C LEU A 197 -27.87 -3.96 1.72
N VAL A 198 -28.85 -4.86 1.63
CA VAL A 198 -28.73 -6.23 2.14
C VAL A 198 -29.20 -7.22 1.09
N SER A 199 -28.37 -8.21 0.77
CA SER A 199 -28.71 -9.25 -0.19
C SER A 199 -28.37 -10.66 0.30
N GLY A 200 -29.29 -11.61 0.07
CA GLY A 200 -29.05 -13.04 0.22
C GLY A 200 -28.21 -13.65 -0.93
N SER A 201 -27.87 -12.87 -1.96
CA SER A 201 -26.99 -13.24 -3.07
C SER A 201 -26.09 -12.04 -3.39
N ASP A 202 -25.96 -11.62 -4.65
CA ASP A 202 -25.12 -10.50 -5.09
C ASP A 202 -25.78 -9.13 -4.89
N ILE A 203 -24.97 -8.11 -4.60
CA ILE A 203 -25.32 -6.69 -4.79
C ILE A 203 -24.59 -6.18 -6.04
N VAL A 204 -25.33 -5.63 -6.98
CA VAL A 204 -24.80 -4.89 -8.13
C VAL A 204 -25.48 -3.54 -8.13
N PHE A 205 -24.74 -2.50 -7.73
CA PHE A 205 -25.23 -1.13 -7.70
C PHE A 205 -24.38 -0.24 -8.59
N VAL A 206 -25.00 0.25 -9.66
CA VAL A 206 -24.35 1.09 -10.67
C VAL A 206 -24.99 2.46 -10.65
N ASP A 207 -24.20 3.47 -10.34
CA ASP A 207 -24.56 4.88 -10.47
C ASP A 207 -24.04 5.40 -11.82
N GLY A 208 -24.96 5.89 -12.64
CA GLY A 208 -24.70 6.38 -13.99
C GLY A 208 -24.17 7.81 -14.06
N THR A 209 -24.40 8.67 -13.08
CA THR A 209 -24.14 10.13 -13.20
C THR A 209 -23.62 10.82 -11.93
N GLY A 210 -23.88 10.25 -10.76
CA GLY A 210 -23.60 10.78 -9.44
C GLY A 210 -22.58 9.97 -8.64
N SER A 211 -22.54 10.23 -7.34
CA SER A 211 -21.67 9.57 -6.37
C SER A 211 -22.48 8.71 -5.41
N ILE A 212 -21.86 7.62 -4.93
CA ILE A 212 -22.47 6.70 -3.96
C ILE A 212 -21.89 6.98 -2.57
N SER A 213 -22.74 7.28 -1.60
CA SER A 213 -22.35 7.36 -0.19
C SER A 213 -22.91 6.16 0.58
N VAL A 214 -22.04 5.26 1.03
CA VAL A 214 -22.40 4.13 1.88
C VAL A 214 -22.39 4.59 3.34
N GLY A 215 -23.57 4.86 3.88
CA GLY A 215 -23.78 5.30 5.25
C GLY A 215 -24.13 4.17 6.22
N VAL A 216 -24.91 4.52 7.25
CA VAL A 216 -25.35 3.60 8.30
C VAL A 216 -26.15 2.44 7.69
N GLY A 217 -25.79 1.21 8.10
CA GLY A 217 -26.37 -0.03 7.59
C GLY A 217 -25.51 -0.70 6.51
N GLY A 218 -24.57 0.04 5.91
CA GLY A 218 -23.55 -0.52 5.02
C GLY A 218 -24.12 -1.14 3.74
N ALA A 219 -23.30 -1.97 3.10
CA ALA A 219 -23.68 -2.84 2.00
C ALA A 219 -23.20 -4.27 2.27
N THR A 220 -24.14 -5.20 2.48
CA THR A 220 -23.83 -6.58 2.87
C THR A 220 -24.49 -7.57 1.92
N ALA A 221 -23.67 -8.41 1.29
CA ALA A 221 -24.10 -9.48 0.39
C ALA A 221 -23.62 -10.84 0.89
N ALA A 222 -24.45 -11.88 0.79
CA ALA A 222 -23.95 -13.25 0.95
C ALA A 222 -23.12 -13.69 -0.27
N GLY A 223 -23.43 -13.14 -1.45
CA GLY A 223 -22.68 -13.25 -2.70
C GLY A 223 -21.71 -12.09 -2.86
N ASN A 224 -21.50 -11.64 -4.10
CA ASN A 224 -20.53 -10.60 -4.44
C ASN A 224 -21.11 -9.18 -4.28
N VAL A 225 -20.25 -8.18 -4.17
CA VAL A 225 -20.64 -6.76 -4.16
C VAL A 225 -19.93 -6.05 -5.31
N LEU A 226 -20.71 -5.33 -6.13
CA LEU A 226 -20.23 -4.27 -7.00
C LEU A 226 -20.86 -2.94 -6.58
N LEU A 227 -20.02 -1.95 -6.31
CA LEU A 227 -20.41 -0.54 -6.28
C LEU A 227 -19.66 0.19 -7.40
N SER A 228 -20.38 0.83 -8.32
CA SER A 228 -19.77 1.48 -9.50
C SER A 228 -20.31 2.89 -9.68
N ALA A 229 -19.44 3.90 -9.62
CA ALA A 229 -19.74 5.31 -9.90
C ALA A 229 -18.71 5.87 -10.88
N GLN A 230 -18.89 5.58 -12.17
CA GLN A 230 -17.84 5.76 -13.20
C GLN A 230 -17.98 7.04 -14.05
N SER A 231 -18.98 7.88 -13.76
CA SER A 231 -19.10 9.20 -14.38
C SER A 231 -17.98 10.14 -13.94
N ALA A 232 -17.58 11.08 -14.80
CA ALA A 232 -16.45 11.97 -14.50
C ALA A 232 -16.71 12.79 -13.21
N GLY A 233 -15.80 12.72 -12.25
CA GLY A 233 -15.95 13.37 -10.94
C GLY A 233 -16.76 12.57 -9.92
N SER A 234 -17.35 11.44 -10.30
CA SER A 234 -18.09 10.57 -9.40
C SER A 234 -17.16 9.86 -8.41
N SER A 235 -17.58 9.81 -7.15
CA SER A 235 -16.87 9.20 -6.04
C SER A 235 -17.72 8.16 -5.33
N ILE A 236 -17.06 7.28 -4.57
CA ILE A 236 -17.70 6.36 -3.62
C ILE A 236 -17.11 6.63 -2.24
N SER A 237 -17.95 7.00 -1.27
CA SER A 237 -17.51 7.22 0.11
C SER A 237 -18.17 6.22 1.05
N ALA A 238 -17.38 5.47 1.81
CA ALA A 238 -17.83 4.52 2.81
C ALA A 238 -17.65 5.09 4.22
N SER A 239 -18.76 5.19 4.94
CA SER A 239 -18.82 5.49 6.38
C SER A 239 -19.52 4.39 7.18
N GLY A 240 -20.01 3.35 6.50
CA GLY A 240 -20.44 2.08 7.06
C GLY A 240 -19.85 0.92 6.25
N ASP A 241 -19.90 -0.27 6.83
CA ASP A 241 -19.18 -1.44 6.33
C ASP A 241 -19.69 -1.95 4.99
N ILE A 242 -18.78 -2.52 4.21
CA ILE A 242 -19.08 -3.21 2.95
C ILE A 242 -18.59 -4.66 3.09
N SER A 243 -19.49 -5.64 2.96
CA SER A 243 -19.14 -7.06 3.10
C SER A 243 -19.74 -7.95 2.02
N GLY A 244 -18.97 -8.96 1.59
CA GLY A 244 -19.35 -9.87 0.51
C GLY A 244 -18.40 -11.05 0.30
N ASN A 245 -18.64 -11.83 -0.74
CA ASN A 245 -17.73 -12.88 -1.20
C ASN A 245 -16.57 -12.26 -1.97
N ASN A 246 -16.79 -11.73 -3.18
CA ASN A 246 -15.84 -10.84 -3.84
C ASN A 246 -16.39 -9.42 -3.83
N ILE A 247 -15.53 -8.42 -3.67
CA ILE A 247 -15.91 -7.01 -3.66
C ILE A 247 -15.17 -6.28 -4.78
N SER A 248 -15.92 -5.57 -5.62
CA SER A 248 -15.39 -4.64 -6.60
C SER A 248 -15.97 -3.25 -6.34
N ILE A 249 -15.11 -2.25 -6.18
CA ILE A 249 -15.52 -0.86 -6.03
C ILE A 249 -14.80 -0.05 -7.09
N VAL A 250 -15.57 0.58 -7.97
CA VAL A 250 -15.02 1.33 -9.10
C VAL A 250 -15.60 2.73 -9.09
N ALA A 251 -14.75 3.74 -8.88
CA ALA A 251 -15.11 5.14 -8.98
C ALA A 251 -14.27 5.82 -10.08
N ALA A 252 -14.77 6.91 -10.66
CA ALA A 252 -13.95 7.70 -11.59
C ALA A 252 -12.94 8.58 -10.85
N ASP A 253 -13.38 9.28 -9.79
CA ASP A 253 -12.54 10.22 -9.03
C ASP A 253 -11.98 9.57 -7.76
N ARG A 254 -12.80 9.32 -6.74
CA ARG A 254 -12.31 8.90 -5.43
C ARG A 254 -13.08 7.73 -4.85
N ILE A 255 -12.36 6.83 -4.18
CA ILE A 255 -12.91 5.92 -3.18
C ILE A 255 -12.38 6.39 -1.83
N SER A 256 -13.26 6.70 -0.87
CA SER A 256 -12.87 7.06 0.49
C SER A 256 -13.49 6.15 1.53
N GLN A 257 -12.72 5.81 2.57
CA GLN A 257 -13.16 5.05 3.74
C GLN A 257 -12.91 5.90 4.99
N THR A 258 -13.93 6.06 5.84
CA THR A 258 -13.72 6.63 7.17
C THR A 258 -13.06 5.61 8.09
N ALA A 259 -12.48 6.05 9.21
CA ALA A 259 -11.79 5.21 10.19
C ALA A 259 -12.64 4.06 10.79
N ILE A 260 -13.95 4.06 10.57
CA ILE A 260 -14.90 3.05 11.08
C ILE A 260 -15.52 2.20 9.98
N ALA A 261 -15.20 2.48 8.71
CA ALA A 261 -15.77 1.77 7.58
C ALA A 261 -14.81 0.66 7.14
N ASP A 262 -15.24 -0.58 7.33
CA ASP A 262 -14.47 -1.75 6.91
C ASP A 262 -14.98 -2.33 5.59
N ILE A 263 -14.05 -2.76 4.73
CA ILE A 263 -14.35 -3.57 3.55
C ILE A 263 -13.90 -5.01 3.84
N THR A 264 -14.85 -5.94 3.92
CA THR A 264 -14.56 -7.34 4.28
C THR A 264 -15.05 -8.32 3.21
N ALA A 265 -14.12 -9.07 2.60
CA ALA A 265 -14.42 -10.10 1.61
C ALA A 265 -13.95 -11.49 2.05
N ASN A 266 -14.64 -12.54 1.61
CA ASN A 266 -14.12 -13.91 1.72
C ASN A 266 -13.10 -14.22 0.60
N GLY A 267 -13.40 -13.76 -0.62
CA GLY A 267 -12.61 -13.82 -1.84
C GLY A 267 -11.94 -12.48 -2.14
N SER A 268 -11.84 -12.10 -3.41
CA SER A 268 -11.05 -10.93 -3.84
C SER A 268 -11.66 -9.59 -3.46
N ILE A 269 -10.79 -8.61 -3.23
CA ILE A 269 -11.13 -7.18 -3.17
C ILE A 269 -10.42 -6.47 -4.32
N ASP A 270 -11.15 -5.72 -5.14
CA ASP A 270 -10.61 -4.89 -6.22
C ASP A 270 -11.17 -3.47 -6.14
N LEU A 271 -10.31 -2.50 -5.86
CA LEU A 271 -10.64 -1.07 -5.83
C LEU A 271 -9.96 -0.35 -6.98
N LYS A 272 -10.72 0.48 -7.71
CA LYS A 272 -10.19 1.30 -8.80
C LYS A 272 -10.77 2.71 -8.77
N ALA A 273 -9.90 3.72 -8.71
CA ALA A 273 -10.27 5.13 -8.75
C ALA A 273 -9.10 6.02 -9.21
N ALA A 274 -9.29 7.33 -9.38
CA ALA A 274 -8.15 8.24 -9.51
C ALA A 274 -7.43 8.41 -8.16
N THR A 275 -8.17 8.42 -7.05
CA THR A 275 -7.65 8.47 -5.66
C THR A 275 -8.33 7.41 -4.79
N ILE A 276 -7.55 6.71 -3.97
CA ILE A 276 -8.07 5.88 -2.87
C ILE A 276 -7.58 6.48 -1.56
N ASP A 277 -8.52 6.89 -0.71
CA ASP A 277 -8.25 7.50 0.59
C ASP A 277 -8.84 6.62 1.69
N MET A 278 -8.00 5.81 2.32
CA MET A 278 -8.31 5.12 3.56
C MET A 278 -7.89 6.01 4.73
N ALA A 279 -8.81 6.35 5.62
CA ALA A 279 -8.44 6.98 6.87
C ALA A 279 -7.72 5.98 7.78
N ASP A 280 -6.83 6.49 8.63
CA ASP A 280 -6.22 5.71 9.69
C ASP A 280 -7.30 4.98 10.53
N GLY A 281 -7.09 3.70 10.78
CA GLY A 281 -8.05 2.79 11.41
C GLY A 281 -9.05 2.07 10.48
N SER A 282 -9.20 2.51 9.22
CA SER A 282 -10.04 1.78 8.24
C SER A 282 -9.36 0.51 7.73
N THR A 283 -10.13 -0.53 7.42
CA THR A 283 -9.58 -1.81 6.96
C THR A 283 -10.14 -2.30 5.63
N ALA A 284 -9.29 -2.94 4.83
CA ALA A 284 -9.67 -3.77 3.69
C ALA A 284 -9.17 -5.20 3.92
N THR A 285 -10.08 -6.09 4.30
CA THR A 285 -9.75 -7.46 4.73
C THR A 285 -10.31 -8.50 3.76
N SER A 286 -9.45 -9.34 3.20
CA SER A 286 -9.83 -10.51 2.44
C SER A 286 -9.41 -11.78 3.18
N THR A 287 -10.34 -12.70 3.44
CA THR A 287 -10.00 -13.93 4.20
C THR A 287 -9.10 -14.87 3.40
N ASN A 288 -9.47 -15.15 2.14
CA ASN A 288 -8.79 -16.15 1.29
C ASN A 288 -8.40 -15.63 -0.10
N GLY A 289 -8.73 -14.39 -0.44
CA GLY A 289 -8.55 -13.84 -1.78
C GLY A 289 -7.38 -12.86 -1.88
N ASN A 290 -7.01 -12.51 -3.11
CA ASN A 290 -6.05 -11.43 -3.35
C ASN A 290 -6.75 -10.07 -3.26
N ILE A 291 -6.00 -9.04 -2.83
CA ILE A 291 -6.47 -7.65 -2.79
C ILE A 291 -5.72 -6.85 -3.84
N ARG A 292 -6.44 -6.01 -4.59
CA ARG A 292 -5.86 -5.11 -5.58
C ARG A 292 -6.41 -3.71 -5.48
N PHE A 293 -5.54 -2.73 -5.36
CA PHE A 293 -5.88 -1.32 -5.52
C PHE A 293 -5.20 -0.73 -6.76
N GLU A 294 -5.97 0.00 -7.56
CA GLU A 294 -5.48 0.74 -8.73
C GLU A 294 -5.89 2.21 -8.63
N ALA A 295 -4.93 3.10 -8.33
CA ALA A 295 -5.18 4.54 -8.25
C ALA A 295 -3.95 5.42 -8.48
N GLY A 296 -4.16 6.67 -8.89
CA GLY A 296 -3.10 7.67 -9.04
C GLY A 296 -2.50 8.12 -7.72
N THR A 297 -3.29 8.14 -6.65
CA THR A 297 -2.81 8.31 -5.27
C THR A 297 -3.55 7.35 -4.35
N MET A 298 -2.85 6.76 -3.41
CA MET A 298 -3.34 5.83 -2.41
C MET A 298 -2.83 6.28 -1.04
N ASN A 299 -3.72 6.73 -0.17
CA ASN A 299 -3.46 6.78 1.27
C ASN A 299 -4.08 5.51 1.86
N ILE A 300 -3.28 4.67 2.49
CA ILE A 300 -3.63 3.32 2.91
C ILE A 300 -3.79 3.28 4.42
N GLY A 301 -4.89 2.68 4.90
CA GLY A 301 -5.08 2.28 6.30
C GLY A 301 -4.53 0.86 6.47
N ALA A 302 -5.33 -0.07 6.98
CA ALA A 302 -4.92 -1.48 7.06
C ALA A 302 -5.46 -2.33 5.89
N ILE A 303 -4.58 -3.10 5.25
CA ILE A 303 -4.89 -4.13 4.26
C ILE A 303 -4.47 -5.49 4.82
N SER A 304 -5.40 -6.44 4.87
CA SER A 304 -5.12 -7.76 5.44
C SER A 304 -5.64 -8.89 4.56
N THR A 305 -4.76 -9.82 4.23
CA THR A 305 -5.15 -11.06 3.54
C THR A 305 -4.18 -12.22 3.79
N SER A 306 -4.66 -13.45 3.67
CA SER A 306 -3.80 -14.64 3.54
C SER A 306 -3.23 -14.83 2.12
N GLY A 307 -3.78 -14.12 1.13
CA GLY A 307 -3.35 -14.10 -0.26
C GLY A 307 -2.29 -13.02 -0.53
N ASN A 308 -2.26 -12.52 -1.77
CA ASN A 308 -1.33 -11.51 -2.23
C ASN A 308 -2.02 -10.14 -2.34
N VAL A 309 -1.23 -9.08 -2.16
CA VAL A 309 -1.66 -7.70 -2.37
C VAL A 309 -0.95 -7.13 -3.59
N SER A 310 -1.69 -6.47 -4.48
CA SER A 310 -1.16 -5.72 -5.62
C SER A 310 -1.62 -4.28 -5.55
N LEU A 311 -0.70 -3.35 -5.31
CA LEU A 311 -0.97 -1.91 -5.34
C LEU A 311 -0.31 -1.33 -6.59
N LYS A 312 -1.10 -0.70 -7.47
CA LYS A 312 -0.57 -0.12 -8.70
C LYS A 312 -1.12 1.25 -9.03
N GLY A 313 -0.25 2.13 -9.53
CA GLY A 313 -0.60 3.44 -10.06
C GLY A 313 0.42 4.51 -9.70
N GLY A 314 0.06 5.48 -8.85
CA GLY A 314 0.99 6.56 -8.45
C GLY A 314 1.51 6.42 -7.02
N ALA A 315 1.27 7.41 -6.16
CA ALA A 315 1.85 7.42 -4.80
C ALA A 315 1.09 6.45 -3.88
N ILE A 316 1.81 5.66 -3.10
CA ILE A 316 1.29 4.73 -2.09
C ILE A 316 1.85 5.17 -0.75
N LEU A 317 1.00 5.74 0.09
CA LEU A 317 1.37 6.39 1.35
C LEU A 317 0.60 5.74 2.50
N ASP A 318 1.26 5.61 3.64
CA ASP A 318 0.60 5.28 4.90
C ASP A 318 -0.21 6.50 5.41
N SER A 319 -1.44 6.24 5.84
CA SER A 319 -2.36 7.21 6.42
C SER A 319 -2.26 7.39 7.94
N GLY A 320 -1.61 6.46 8.63
CA GLY A 320 -1.46 6.37 10.08
C GLY A 320 0.00 6.48 10.54
N ALA A 321 0.30 5.92 11.73
CA ALA A 321 1.66 5.80 12.22
C ALA A 321 1.79 4.67 13.26
N GLY A 322 2.54 3.61 12.92
CA GLY A 322 2.98 2.57 13.87
C GLY A 322 2.10 1.33 13.96
N GLU A 323 0.97 1.29 13.25
CA GLU A 323 0.23 0.07 12.93
C GLU A 323 0.85 -0.65 11.73
N VAL A 324 0.54 -1.94 11.54
CA VAL A 324 0.93 -2.64 10.31
C VAL A 324 -0.09 -2.31 9.22
N ASP A 325 0.36 -1.62 8.17
CA ASP A 325 -0.48 -1.22 7.05
C ASP A 325 -0.86 -2.40 6.16
N ILE A 326 0.08 -3.32 5.91
CA ILE A 326 -0.17 -4.44 5.00
C ILE A 326 0.26 -5.78 5.61
N THR A 327 -0.69 -6.68 5.80
CA THR A 327 -0.44 -8.09 6.10
C THR A 327 -0.86 -8.96 4.92
N ALA A 328 0.10 -9.69 4.32
CA ALA A 328 -0.13 -10.51 3.13
C ALA A 328 0.92 -11.63 2.94
N ALA A 329 0.63 -12.63 2.10
CA ALA A 329 1.65 -13.61 1.70
C ALA A 329 2.72 -13.01 0.76
N SER A 330 2.32 -12.12 -0.16
CA SER A 330 3.26 -11.38 -1.00
C SER A 330 2.70 -10.02 -1.39
N LEU A 331 3.58 -9.04 -1.57
CA LEU A 331 3.25 -7.66 -1.92
C LEU A 331 3.89 -7.28 -3.25
N ARG A 332 3.05 -6.88 -4.21
CA ARG A 332 3.44 -6.31 -5.51
C ARG A 332 3.18 -4.81 -5.50
N LEU A 333 4.21 -4.01 -5.75
CA LEU A 333 4.14 -2.55 -5.73
C LEU A 333 4.55 -1.94 -7.06
N GLU A 334 3.68 -1.16 -7.68
CA GLU A 334 3.99 -0.39 -8.89
C GLU A 334 3.50 1.05 -8.71
N GLY A 335 4.41 2.02 -8.65
CA GLY A 335 4.03 3.37 -8.22
C GLY A 335 5.02 4.45 -8.59
N THR A 336 4.69 5.70 -8.24
CA THR A 336 5.65 6.80 -8.28
C THR A 336 6.41 6.95 -6.95
N GLN A 337 5.81 6.49 -5.85
CA GLN A 337 6.32 6.53 -4.49
C GLN A 337 5.71 5.39 -3.67
N VAL A 338 6.47 4.79 -2.75
CA VAL A 338 5.97 3.90 -1.71
C VAL A 338 6.53 4.36 -0.36
N GLY A 339 5.66 4.79 0.55
CA GLY A 339 6.04 5.40 1.81
C GLY A 339 6.89 6.67 1.61
N SER A 340 7.50 7.11 2.69
CA SER A 340 8.41 8.26 2.76
C SER A 340 9.49 8.03 3.82
N ASP A 341 10.49 8.90 3.85
CA ASP A 341 11.52 8.90 4.89
C ASP A 341 10.99 9.27 6.28
N ALA A 342 9.90 10.04 6.33
CA ALA A 342 9.20 10.41 7.55
C ALA A 342 8.18 9.36 8.02
N ASN A 343 7.54 8.66 7.08
CA ASN A 343 6.53 7.64 7.34
C ASN A 343 6.71 6.46 6.38
N TYR A 344 7.21 5.34 6.89
CA TYR A 344 7.43 4.14 6.09
C TYR A 344 6.07 3.47 5.83
N LEU A 345 6.03 2.52 4.90
CA LEU A 345 4.89 1.61 4.84
C LEU A 345 5.24 0.41 5.72
N GLU A 346 4.48 0.21 6.79
CA GLU A 346 4.65 -0.88 7.72
C GLU A 346 4.02 -2.17 7.17
N THR A 347 4.78 -3.26 7.19
CA THR A 347 4.42 -4.50 6.50
C THR A 347 4.64 -5.73 7.39
N ASN A 348 3.81 -6.75 7.15
CA ASN A 348 3.98 -8.11 7.63
C ASN A 348 3.73 -9.07 6.46
N ILE A 349 4.78 -9.24 5.65
CA ILE A 349 4.75 -9.97 4.40
C ILE A 349 5.94 -10.92 4.28
N ALA A 350 5.73 -12.05 3.61
CA ALA A 350 6.86 -12.96 3.35
C ALA A 350 7.72 -12.50 2.18
N LYS A 351 7.13 -11.85 1.17
CA LYS A 351 7.83 -11.52 -0.09
C LYS A 351 7.36 -10.21 -0.71
N VAL A 352 8.30 -9.44 -1.26
CA VAL A 352 8.02 -8.19 -1.99
C VAL A 352 8.75 -8.10 -3.32
N ALA A 353 8.07 -7.49 -4.30
CA ALA A 353 8.68 -6.93 -5.51
C ALA A 353 8.10 -5.53 -5.76
N ALA A 354 8.95 -4.59 -6.19
CA ALA A 354 8.51 -3.23 -6.50
C ALA A 354 9.17 -2.63 -7.75
N SER A 355 8.42 -1.79 -8.44
CA SER A 355 8.91 -0.91 -9.50
C SER A 355 8.36 0.49 -9.25
N VAL A 356 9.22 1.37 -8.74
CA VAL A 356 8.82 2.69 -8.23
C VAL A 356 9.58 3.84 -8.90
N GLY A 357 8.89 4.95 -9.10
CA GLY A 357 9.44 6.18 -9.68
C GLY A 357 10.26 7.03 -8.70
N GLY A 358 10.20 8.35 -8.89
CA GLY A 358 11.10 9.31 -8.23
C GLY A 358 10.86 9.52 -6.72
N GLY A 359 9.76 9.05 -6.17
CA GLY A 359 9.43 9.17 -4.75
C GLY A 359 10.10 8.14 -3.85
N GLY A 360 10.71 7.09 -4.43
CA GLY A 360 11.44 6.08 -3.67
C GLY A 360 10.57 4.99 -3.05
N VAL A 361 11.23 4.01 -2.43
CA VAL A 361 10.62 2.90 -1.70
C VAL A 361 11.06 2.98 -0.24
N PHE A 362 10.11 3.05 0.68
CA PHE A 362 10.33 3.07 2.12
C PHE A 362 9.42 2.03 2.78
N LEU A 363 10.00 0.89 3.17
CA LEU A 363 9.28 -0.25 3.77
C LEU A 363 9.87 -0.60 5.14
N ASP A 364 9.01 -0.81 6.13
CA ASP A 364 9.39 -1.35 7.43
C ASP A 364 8.65 -2.69 7.64
N GLU A 365 9.36 -3.79 7.50
CA GLU A 365 8.82 -5.14 7.67
C GLU A 365 8.99 -5.62 9.11
N VAL A 366 7.94 -6.15 9.72
CA VAL A 366 7.99 -6.61 11.12
C VAL A 366 8.79 -7.92 11.28
N THR A 367 8.75 -8.79 10.27
CA THR A 367 9.30 -10.15 10.32
C THR A 367 10.46 -10.36 9.33
N ASP A 368 10.68 -11.59 8.87
CA ASP A 368 11.67 -11.88 7.82
C ASP A 368 11.12 -11.47 6.45
N LEU A 369 11.93 -10.80 5.63
CA LEU A 369 11.54 -10.34 4.31
C LEU A 369 12.30 -11.05 3.19
N ILE A 370 11.58 -11.56 2.19
CA ILE A 370 12.18 -12.05 0.95
C ILE A 370 12.03 -11.00 -0.16
N LEU A 371 13.14 -10.63 -0.79
CA LEU A 371 13.15 -9.83 -2.02
C LEU A 371 13.25 -10.79 -3.20
N ASP A 372 12.14 -10.98 -3.90
CA ASP A 372 12.03 -11.96 -5.00
C ASP A 372 10.83 -11.64 -5.90
N ARG A 373 10.76 -12.30 -7.06
CA ARG A 373 9.63 -12.25 -7.97
C ARG A 373 8.31 -12.61 -7.28
N VAL A 374 7.39 -11.65 -7.31
CA VAL A 374 5.97 -11.89 -7.05
C VAL A 374 5.33 -12.38 -8.34
N SER A 375 4.67 -13.53 -8.27
CA SER A 375 3.97 -14.12 -9.42
C SER A 375 2.78 -13.25 -9.84
N ALA A 376 2.18 -13.55 -10.98
CA ALA A 376 0.99 -12.83 -11.42
C ALA A 376 -0.11 -12.93 -10.34
N VAL A 377 -0.69 -11.79 -9.97
CA VAL A 377 -1.71 -11.71 -8.92
C VAL A 377 -3.07 -11.68 -9.60
N ALA A 378 -3.80 -12.79 -9.53
CA ALA A 378 -5.13 -12.93 -10.11
C ALA A 378 -6.22 -12.58 -9.09
N PHE A 379 -7.28 -11.91 -9.52
CA PHE A 379 -8.37 -11.47 -8.65
C PHE A 379 -9.69 -11.48 -9.42
N THR A 380 -10.79 -11.58 -8.69
CA THR A 380 -12.14 -11.57 -9.27
C THR A 380 -12.67 -10.14 -9.29
N ARG A 381 -12.98 -9.62 -10.48
CA ARG A 381 -13.74 -8.37 -10.66
C ARG A 381 -15.19 -8.68 -11.00
N ILE A 382 -16.11 -8.03 -10.31
CA ILE A 382 -17.53 -8.04 -10.65
C ILE A 382 -17.79 -6.93 -11.68
N ASN A 383 -18.41 -7.32 -12.79
CA ASN A 383 -18.78 -6.43 -13.88
C ASN A 383 -20.15 -5.80 -13.63
N SER A 384 -20.47 -4.71 -14.34
CA SER A 384 -21.76 -4.02 -14.21
C SER A 384 -22.97 -4.88 -14.60
N ASP A 385 -22.78 -5.97 -15.33
CA ASP A 385 -23.79 -6.98 -15.65
C ASP A 385 -23.92 -8.09 -14.56
N GLY A 386 -23.27 -7.90 -13.41
CA GLY A 386 -23.22 -8.84 -12.30
C GLY A 386 -22.38 -10.10 -12.55
N THR A 387 -21.70 -10.22 -13.70
CA THR A 387 -20.81 -11.35 -13.96
C THR A 387 -19.45 -11.16 -13.28
N ALA A 388 -18.82 -12.28 -12.90
CA ALA A 388 -17.47 -12.29 -12.38
C ALA A 388 -16.46 -12.56 -13.50
N SER A 389 -15.40 -11.77 -13.56
CA SER A 389 -14.26 -11.95 -14.46
C SER A 389 -12.97 -12.08 -13.65
N VAL A 390 -12.05 -12.91 -14.13
CA VAL A 390 -10.71 -12.99 -13.55
C VAL A 390 -9.83 -11.98 -14.27
N LEU A 391 -9.28 -11.04 -13.50
CA LEU A 391 -8.23 -10.16 -13.95
C LEU A 391 -6.92 -10.57 -13.28
N SER A 392 -5.80 -10.18 -13.88
CA SER A 392 -4.49 -10.46 -13.31
C SER A 392 -3.56 -9.30 -13.55
N ASP A 393 -2.88 -8.87 -12.49
CA ASP A 393 -1.70 -8.04 -12.64
C ASP A 393 -0.51 -8.96 -12.97
N PRO A 394 0.34 -8.58 -13.94
CA PRO A 394 1.45 -9.42 -14.36
C PRO A 394 2.48 -9.57 -13.23
N ALA A 395 3.23 -10.68 -13.28
CA ALA A 395 4.33 -10.91 -12.35
C ALA A 395 5.31 -9.73 -12.35
N LEU A 396 5.82 -9.39 -11.17
CA LEU A 396 6.81 -8.34 -10.97
C LEU A 396 8.01 -8.96 -10.28
N SER A 397 9.22 -8.67 -10.76
CA SER A 397 10.46 -9.05 -10.12
C SER A 397 11.17 -7.83 -9.57
N ASP A 398 12.14 -8.10 -8.71
CA ASP A 398 13.13 -7.12 -8.27
C ASP A 398 12.55 -6.01 -7.37
N LEU A 399 13.45 -5.19 -6.86
CA LEU A 399 13.14 -4.00 -6.09
C LEU A 399 13.79 -2.81 -6.80
N ASN A 400 13.04 -2.17 -7.68
CA ASN A 400 13.53 -1.10 -8.54
C ASN A 400 12.96 0.26 -8.13
N SER A 401 13.83 1.27 -8.09
CA SER A 401 13.47 2.66 -7.84
C SER A 401 14.29 3.60 -8.74
N THR A 402 13.73 4.72 -9.18
CA THR A 402 14.56 5.78 -9.80
C THR A 402 15.21 6.69 -8.76
N SER A 403 14.78 6.59 -7.50
CA SER A 403 15.24 7.34 -6.33
C SER A 403 15.70 6.39 -5.22
N VAL A 404 15.48 6.70 -3.94
CA VAL A 404 15.93 5.90 -2.81
C VAL A 404 15.19 4.56 -2.71
N ILE A 405 15.88 3.54 -2.22
CA ILE A 405 15.30 2.32 -1.66
C ILE A 405 15.75 2.23 -0.21
N SER A 406 14.83 2.23 0.73
CA SER A 406 15.08 2.03 2.15
C SER A 406 14.15 0.94 2.66
N VAL A 407 14.74 -0.22 2.99
CA VAL A 407 14.02 -1.37 3.53
C VAL A 407 14.58 -1.68 4.90
N ARG A 408 13.70 -1.72 5.89
CA ARG A 408 13.96 -2.15 7.25
C ARG A 408 13.19 -3.45 7.48
N SER A 409 13.77 -4.34 8.26
CA SER A 409 13.13 -5.59 8.66
C SER A 409 13.50 -5.90 10.10
N GLY A 410 12.52 -6.21 10.94
CA GLY A 410 12.73 -6.71 12.30
C GLY A 410 13.42 -8.08 12.30
N GLY A 411 13.22 -8.87 11.24
CA GLY A 411 13.88 -10.13 10.96
C GLY A 411 15.06 -10.01 9.99
N SER A 412 15.29 -11.08 9.24
CA SER A 412 16.31 -11.17 8.19
C SER A 412 15.77 -10.67 6.85
N ILE A 413 16.65 -10.09 6.02
CA ILE A 413 16.33 -9.79 4.62
C ILE A 413 17.07 -10.78 3.73
N SER A 414 16.34 -11.50 2.87
CA SER A 414 16.92 -12.49 1.95
C SER A 414 16.53 -12.18 0.51
N MET A 415 17.51 -11.93 -0.35
CA MET A 415 17.29 -11.82 -1.78
C MET A 415 17.30 -13.21 -2.42
N ALA A 416 16.33 -13.52 -3.28
CA ALA A 416 16.43 -14.74 -4.08
C ALA A 416 17.56 -14.63 -5.11
N ALA A 417 18.18 -15.76 -5.45
CA ALA A 417 19.25 -15.79 -6.45
C ALA A 417 18.77 -15.18 -7.78
N GLY A 418 19.55 -14.24 -8.32
CA GLY A 418 19.22 -13.49 -9.53
C GLY A 418 18.26 -12.30 -9.32
N SER A 419 17.75 -12.06 -8.11
CA SER A 419 16.98 -10.85 -7.80
C SER A 419 17.88 -9.63 -7.72
N VAL A 420 17.34 -8.49 -8.14
CA VAL A 420 18.05 -7.20 -8.15
C VAL A 420 17.34 -6.20 -7.24
N ALA A 421 18.12 -5.45 -6.45
CA ALA A 421 17.69 -4.19 -5.87
C ALA A 421 18.44 -3.06 -6.58
N ALA A 422 17.75 -2.23 -7.36
CA ALA A 422 18.39 -1.21 -8.19
C ALA A 422 17.83 0.19 -7.97
N SER A 423 18.75 1.15 -7.83
CA SER A 423 18.47 2.57 -7.80
C SER A 423 19.28 3.29 -8.88
N VAL A 424 18.62 4.06 -9.75
CA VAL A 424 19.29 4.77 -10.86
C VAL A 424 20.07 5.99 -10.36
N ALA A 425 19.46 6.81 -9.51
CA ALA A 425 20.04 8.07 -9.01
C ALA A 425 20.02 8.21 -7.48
N GLY A 426 19.48 7.23 -6.76
CA GLY A 426 19.34 7.25 -5.31
C GLY A 426 20.29 6.29 -4.59
N SER A 427 20.16 6.29 -3.26
CA SER A 427 20.87 5.37 -2.38
C SER A 427 20.01 4.14 -2.06
N ILE A 428 20.64 3.03 -1.74
CA ILE A 428 19.97 1.81 -1.25
C ILE A 428 20.36 1.58 0.21
N SER A 429 19.39 1.38 1.09
CA SER A 429 19.60 1.00 2.49
C SER A 429 18.81 -0.27 2.77
N LEU A 430 19.51 -1.37 3.07
CA LEU A 430 18.93 -2.64 3.53
C LEU A 430 19.37 -2.87 4.96
N ARG A 431 18.40 -2.88 5.88
CA ARG A 431 18.65 -3.03 7.32
C ARG A 431 17.83 -4.18 7.89
N ALA A 432 18.49 -5.26 8.25
CA ALA A 432 17.89 -6.43 8.88
C ALA A 432 18.21 -6.47 10.38
N GLY A 433 17.23 -6.79 11.21
CA GLY A 433 17.43 -7.18 12.61
C GLY A 433 18.08 -8.57 12.74
N GLY A 434 17.96 -9.40 11.70
CA GLY A 434 18.60 -10.69 11.52
C GLY A 434 19.78 -10.64 10.54
N SER A 435 19.86 -11.63 9.66
CA SER A 435 20.89 -11.71 8.61
C SER A 435 20.45 -11.00 7.33
N LEU A 436 21.42 -10.66 6.49
CA LEU A 436 21.23 -10.10 5.17
C LEU A 436 21.88 -11.04 4.14
N SER A 437 21.07 -11.71 3.33
CA SER A 437 21.54 -12.56 2.23
C SER A 437 21.33 -11.82 0.91
N LEU A 438 22.41 -11.49 0.21
CA LEU A 438 22.39 -10.59 -0.94
C LEU A 438 22.55 -11.33 -2.25
N ALA A 439 21.80 -10.89 -3.26
CA ALA A 439 22.04 -11.20 -4.66
C ALA A 439 22.71 -9.97 -5.31
N THR A 440 21.99 -9.20 -6.14
CA THR A 440 22.54 -8.00 -6.78
C THR A 440 21.93 -6.71 -6.21
N VAL A 441 22.77 -5.82 -5.68
CA VAL A 441 22.42 -4.47 -5.21
C VAL A 441 23.17 -3.45 -6.08
N ASN A 442 22.44 -2.63 -6.83
CA ASN A 442 23.02 -1.67 -7.77
C ASN A 442 22.55 -0.24 -7.48
N ALA A 443 23.43 0.57 -6.93
CA ALA A 443 23.28 2.02 -6.78
C ALA A 443 24.55 2.73 -7.26
N ALA A 444 24.96 2.48 -8.50
CA ALA A 444 26.25 2.95 -9.04
C ALA A 444 26.51 4.47 -8.87
N ALA A 445 25.46 5.30 -8.91
CA ALA A 445 25.54 6.74 -8.69
C ALA A 445 25.37 7.17 -7.21
N GLY A 446 24.90 6.28 -6.35
CA GLY A 446 24.53 6.55 -4.97
C GLY A 446 25.34 5.78 -3.93
N ASN A 447 24.83 5.76 -2.71
CA ASN A 447 25.43 5.03 -1.60
C ASN A 447 24.64 3.77 -1.30
N VAL A 448 25.32 2.72 -0.85
CA VAL A 448 24.68 1.50 -0.35
C VAL A 448 24.96 1.37 1.14
N THR A 449 23.92 1.18 1.95
CA THR A 449 24.04 0.84 3.36
C THR A 449 23.48 -0.56 3.59
N LEU A 450 24.31 -1.43 4.14
CA LEU A 450 23.97 -2.80 4.50
C LEU A 450 24.13 -2.92 6.01
N ALA A 451 23.05 -3.23 6.71
CA ALA A 451 23.10 -3.50 8.14
C ALA A 451 22.45 -4.84 8.46
N ALA A 452 23.17 -5.67 9.21
CA ALA A 452 22.64 -6.87 9.84
C ALA A 452 22.59 -6.68 11.36
N GLY A 453 21.75 -7.45 12.04
CA GLY A 453 21.67 -7.44 13.49
C GLY A 453 22.96 -7.91 14.14
N SER A 454 23.11 -7.66 15.45
CA SER A 454 24.33 -8.00 16.22
C SER A 454 24.77 -9.46 16.10
N GLN A 455 23.83 -10.38 15.83
CA GLN A 455 24.12 -11.79 15.58
C GLN A 455 24.06 -12.20 14.11
N GLY A 456 23.46 -11.36 13.27
CA GLY A 456 23.25 -11.61 11.84
C GLY A 456 24.55 -11.62 11.05
N ARG A 457 24.46 -12.13 9.82
CA ARG A 457 25.54 -12.13 8.85
C ARG A 457 25.14 -11.41 7.57
N ILE A 458 26.09 -10.80 6.90
CA ILE A 458 25.96 -10.28 5.52
C ILE A 458 26.70 -11.26 4.61
N ILE A 459 25.97 -11.95 3.73
CA ILE A 459 26.52 -13.02 2.88
C ILE A 459 26.01 -12.91 1.45
N ASP A 460 26.80 -13.44 0.52
CA ASP A 460 26.34 -13.71 -0.84
C ASP A 460 25.43 -14.95 -0.87
N VAL A 461 24.26 -14.81 -1.49
CA VAL A 461 23.31 -15.91 -1.65
C VAL A 461 23.76 -16.92 -2.70
N ALA A 462 24.50 -16.49 -3.71
CA ALA A 462 24.95 -17.34 -4.80
C ALA A 462 26.20 -18.16 -4.44
N ASN A 463 27.00 -17.67 -3.48
CA ASN A 463 28.34 -18.15 -3.17
C ASN A 463 29.20 -18.25 -4.43
N ASP A 464 29.13 -17.21 -5.27
CA ASP A 464 29.92 -17.10 -6.48
C ASP A 464 31.01 -16.02 -6.33
N THR A 465 31.51 -15.49 -7.44
CA THR A 465 32.52 -14.42 -7.42
C THR A 465 32.05 -13.22 -8.26
N LEU A 466 30.75 -13.12 -8.49
CA LEU A 466 30.14 -12.04 -9.25
C LEU A 466 29.83 -10.90 -8.29
N VAL A 467 30.01 -9.67 -8.77
CA VAL A 467 29.77 -8.48 -7.94
C VAL A 467 28.32 -8.47 -7.43
N ASN A 468 28.16 -8.61 -6.12
CA ASN A 468 26.89 -8.42 -5.44
C ASN A 468 26.52 -6.95 -5.34
N VAL A 469 27.47 -6.08 -4.98
CA VAL A 469 27.16 -4.67 -4.65
C VAL A 469 27.94 -3.70 -5.53
N THR A 470 27.23 -2.86 -6.27
CA THR A 470 27.80 -1.74 -7.04
C THR A 470 27.34 -0.42 -6.46
N ALA A 471 28.27 0.44 -6.04
CA ALA A 471 27.96 1.73 -5.42
C ALA A 471 29.11 2.75 -5.56
N ASN A 472 28.86 4.03 -5.29
CA ASN A 472 29.95 4.99 -5.06
C ASN A 472 30.61 4.75 -3.69
N THR A 473 29.78 4.65 -2.66
CA THR A 473 30.19 4.35 -1.27
C THR A 473 29.35 3.20 -0.71
N ILE A 474 29.98 2.28 0.01
CA ILE A 474 29.30 1.21 0.74
C ILE A 474 29.55 1.39 2.24
N ASN A 475 28.48 1.38 3.04
CA ASN A 475 28.53 1.28 4.49
C ASN A 475 28.06 -0.12 4.89
N ILE A 476 28.93 -0.88 5.56
CA ILE A 476 28.65 -2.23 6.04
C ILE A 476 28.64 -2.20 7.57
N ILE A 477 27.52 -2.58 8.17
CA ILE A 477 27.33 -2.65 9.61
C ILE A 477 26.92 -4.07 9.99
N GLY A 478 27.77 -4.76 10.72
CA GLY A 478 27.58 -6.15 11.11
C GLY A 478 28.81 -6.96 10.78
N ARG A 479 28.59 -8.22 10.40
CA ARG A 479 29.68 -9.15 10.11
C ARG A 479 29.32 -10.07 8.94
N GLY A 480 30.29 -10.57 8.19
CA GLY A 480 30.06 -11.68 7.25
C GLY A 480 30.32 -13.04 7.91
N GLN A 481 30.68 -14.05 7.13
CA GLN A 481 30.91 -15.40 7.64
C GLN A 481 32.02 -15.44 8.69
N THR A 482 31.82 -16.20 9.78
CA THR A 482 32.74 -16.23 10.92
C THR A 482 33.61 -17.49 10.99
N ASN A 483 34.78 -17.37 11.61
CA ASN A 483 35.68 -18.45 11.95
C ASN A 483 36.31 -18.23 13.33
N SER A 484 36.15 -19.17 14.25
CA SER A 484 36.63 -19.06 15.64
C SER A 484 38.08 -19.50 15.86
N SER A 485 38.85 -19.71 14.79
CA SER A 485 40.26 -20.12 14.91
C SER A 485 41.12 -19.00 15.48
N VAL A 486 42.11 -19.36 16.30
CA VAL A 486 43.06 -18.41 16.93
C VAL A 486 43.81 -17.58 15.88
N ALA A 487 44.11 -18.19 14.72
CA ALA A 487 44.64 -17.52 13.53
C ALA A 487 44.09 -18.21 12.27
N LEU A 488 43.88 -17.43 11.20
CA LEU A 488 43.41 -17.96 9.92
C LEU A 488 44.57 -18.53 9.09
N ASN A 489 44.46 -19.79 8.68
CA ASN A 489 45.28 -20.35 7.59
C ASN A 489 44.64 -20.07 6.21
N MET A 490 45.35 -20.37 5.12
CA MET A 490 44.87 -20.09 3.76
C MET A 490 43.55 -20.81 3.43
N ALA A 491 43.42 -22.10 3.77
CA ALA A 491 42.20 -22.86 3.52
C ALA A 491 41.00 -22.32 4.33
N GLN A 492 41.24 -21.86 5.55
CA GLN A 492 40.23 -21.23 6.39
C GLN A 492 39.79 -19.86 5.87
N LEU A 493 40.71 -19.11 5.25
CA LEU A 493 40.37 -17.85 4.59
C LEU A 493 39.58 -18.09 3.30
N GLU A 494 39.97 -19.06 2.49
CA GLU A 494 39.22 -19.47 1.28
C GLU A 494 37.80 -19.93 1.63
N ALA A 495 37.63 -20.67 2.72
CA ALA A 495 36.31 -21.06 3.22
C ALA A 495 35.46 -19.88 3.73
N LEU A 496 36.09 -18.78 4.14
CA LEU A 496 35.39 -17.54 4.48
C LEU A 496 35.06 -16.69 3.26
N GLN A 497 35.86 -16.78 2.19
CA GLN A 497 35.68 -16.03 0.93
C GLN A 497 34.44 -16.47 0.18
N LEU A 498 34.16 -17.77 0.15
CA LEU A 498 33.03 -18.31 -0.62
C LEU A 498 31.66 -17.65 -0.31
N PRO A 499 31.28 -17.40 0.96
CA PRO A 499 30.05 -16.68 1.29
C PRO A 499 30.21 -15.16 1.50
N ALA A 500 31.40 -14.61 1.24
CA ALA A 500 31.61 -13.17 1.33
C ALA A 500 30.90 -12.45 0.18
N ILE A 501 30.62 -11.16 0.34
CA ILE A 501 30.04 -10.38 -0.75
C ILE A 501 31.13 -9.76 -1.62
N GLU A 502 30.95 -9.84 -2.92
CA GLU A 502 31.80 -9.15 -3.89
C GLU A 502 31.27 -7.73 -4.13
N THR A 503 32.19 -6.75 -4.10
CA THR A 503 31.84 -5.34 -4.21
C THR A 503 32.60 -4.64 -5.33
N SER A 504 31.94 -3.64 -5.92
CA SER A 504 32.53 -2.65 -6.82
C SER A 504 32.16 -1.26 -6.32
N ALA A 505 33.00 -0.70 -5.45
CA ALA A 505 32.83 0.66 -4.94
C ALA A 505 34.14 1.42 -4.77
N ARG A 506 34.07 2.76 -4.75
CA ARG A 506 35.24 3.61 -4.48
C ARG A 506 35.62 3.59 -3.01
N ASN A 507 34.62 3.72 -2.14
CA ASN A 507 34.81 3.79 -0.69
C ASN A 507 33.98 2.70 -0.01
N ILE A 508 34.58 1.99 0.94
CA ILE A 508 33.88 1.00 1.76
C ILE A 508 34.21 1.23 3.23
N TYR A 509 33.18 1.45 4.03
CA TYR A 509 33.25 1.62 5.47
C TYR A 509 32.65 0.39 6.15
N VAL A 510 33.35 -0.13 7.15
CA VAL A 510 32.95 -1.34 7.88
C VAL A 510 32.89 -1.04 9.37
N SER A 511 31.83 -1.52 10.02
CA SER A 511 31.69 -1.55 11.47
C SER A 511 31.10 -2.88 11.93
N ALA A 512 31.53 -3.36 13.10
CA ALA A 512 31.10 -4.64 13.67
C ALA A 512 29.63 -4.70 14.12
N GLY A 513 28.90 -3.57 14.10
CA GLY A 513 27.52 -3.51 14.59
C GLY A 513 27.34 -3.83 16.08
N THR A 514 28.44 -3.92 16.84
CA THR A 514 28.45 -4.21 18.29
C THR A 514 29.34 -3.21 19.02
N ASN A 515 29.13 -3.09 20.34
CA ASN A 515 29.96 -2.23 21.20
C ASN A 515 31.30 -2.88 21.60
N ASN A 516 31.62 -4.06 21.05
CA ASN A 516 32.86 -4.75 21.37
C ASN A 516 34.03 -4.12 20.62
N ALA A 517 35.21 -4.13 21.24
CA ALA A 517 36.44 -3.74 20.57
C ALA A 517 36.68 -4.68 19.38
N THR A 518 36.68 -4.11 18.18
CA THR A 518 36.95 -4.83 16.93
C THR A 518 38.06 -4.13 16.17
N ALA A 519 38.83 -4.91 15.42
CA ALA A 519 39.87 -4.40 14.54
C ALA A 519 39.57 -4.86 13.11
N THR A 520 39.90 -4.04 12.12
CA THR A 520 39.77 -4.42 10.71
C THR A 520 41.16 -4.63 10.13
N ASP A 521 41.41 -5.83 9.63
CA ASP A 521 42.63 -6.17 8.89
C ASP A 521 42.29 -6.18 7.40
N VAL A 522 43.06 -5.43 6.60
CA VAL A 522 42.86 -5.36 5.15
C VAL A 522 44.04 -5.98 4.43
N ARG A 523 43.74 -6.93 3.54
CA ARG A 523 44.71 -7.51 2.61
C ARG A 523 44.57 -6.83 1.26
N ILE A 524 45.69 -6.43 0.70
CA ILE A 524 45.78 -5.77 -0.61
C ILE A 524 46.46 -6.75 -1.58
N GLY A 525 45.82 -7.02 -2.71
CA GLY A 525 46.27 -7.93 -3.77
C GLY A 525 45.46 -7.72 -5.04
N ALA A 526 45.28 -8.76 -5.87
CA ALA A 526 44.40 -8.71 -7.07
C ALA A 526 42.98 -8.25 -6.71
N GLU A 527 42.53 -8.66 -5.53
CA GLU A 527 41.28 -8.26 -4.88
C GLU A 527 41.60 -7.79 -3.46
N ALA A 528 40.97 -6.70 -3.03
CA ALA A 528 41.11 -6.20 -1.66
C ALA A 528 40.11 -6.90 -0.76
N VAL A 529 40.58 -7.43 0.37
CA VAL A 529 39.78 -8.25 1.29
C VAL A 529 39.83 -7.62 2.67
N ALA A 530 38.66 -7.35 3.27
CA ALA A 530 38.57 -6.79 4.61
C ALA A 530 38.02 -7.81 5.62
N VAL A 531 38.85 -8.17 6.59
CA VAL A 531 38.50 -9.10 7.66
C VAL A 531 38.34 -8.33 8.96
N LEU A 532 37.17 -8.47 9.58
CA LEU A 532 36.91 -7.98 10.92
C LEU A 532 37.42 -9.01 11.94
N ARG A 533 38.16 -8.53 12.93
CA ARG A 533 38.61 -9.31 14.08
C ARG A 533 37.81 -8.91 15.31
N GLU A 534 36.99 -9.83 15.76
CA GLU A 534 36.25 -9.77 17.02
C GLU A 534 37.04 -10.46 18.15
N ALA A 535 36.63 -10.28 19.40
CA ALA A 535 37.34 -10.83 20.56
C ALA A 535 37.55 -12.36 20.52
N SER A 536 36.68 -13.10 19.82
CA SER A 536 36.67 -14.57 19.75
C SER A 536 36.55 -15.16 18.35
N ALA A 537 36.50 -14.33 17.30
CA ALA A 537 36.29 -14.80 15.93
C ALA A 537 36.85 -13.82 14.88
N TRP A 538 37.08 -14.36 13.69
CA TRP A 538 37.34 -13.60 12.48
C TRP A 538 36.09 -13.61 11.61
N SER A 539 35.81 -12.51 10.93
CA SER A 539 34.69 -12.42 9.99
C SER A 539 35.11 -11.70 8.71
N LEU A 540 34.98 -12.38 7.57
CA LEU A 540 35.23 -11.75 6.28
C LEU A 540 34.02 -10.91 5.87
N GLN A 541 34.22 -9.63 5.55
CA GLN A 541 33.15 -8.70 5.22
C GLN A 541 32.87 -8.60 3.74
N PHE A 542 33.92 -8.45 2.92
CA PHE A 542 33.78 -8.27 1.48
C PHE A 542 35.08 -8.59 0.72
N VAL A 543 34.91 -8.82 -0.58
CA VAL A 543 35.96 -8.91 -1.59
C VAL A 543 35.73 -7.81 -2.63
N ASN A 544 36.64 -6.83 -2.74
CA ASN A 544 36.47 -5.68 -3.63
C ASN A 544 37.41 -5.73 -4.84
N ASN A 545 36.89 -5.49 -6.04
CA ASN A 545 37.65 -5.47 -7.29
C ASN A 545 38.41 -4.13 -7.52
N GLY A 546 38.99 -3.54 -6.47
CA GLY A 546 39.62 -2.22 -6.50
C GLY A 546 40.66 -1.98 -5.39
N ILE A 547 41.38 -0.86 -5.46
CA ILE A 547 42.45 -0.51 -4.51
C ILE A 547 41.84 0.07 -3.23
N PHE A 548 42.22 -0.49 -2.08
CA PHE A 548 41.85 0.03 -0.76
C PHE A 548 42.85 1.09 -0.29
N VAL A 549 42.35 2.24 0.16
CA VAL A 549 43.15 3.23 0.90
C VAL A 549 42.76 3.10 2.38
N PRO A 550 43.64 2.64 3.27
CA PRO A 550 43.28 2.40 4.66
C PRO A 550 42.86 3.69 5.38
N SER A 551 41.74 3.62 6.10
CA SER A 551 41.39 4.60 7.13
C SER A 551 42.11 4.25 8.45
N VAL A 552 42.63 5.27 9.13
CA VAL A 552 43.47 5.10 10.32
C VAL A 552 42.59 4.89 11.55
N SER A 553 42.78 3.78 12.26
CA SER A 553 42.14 3.51 13.56
C SER A 553 43.12 3.76 14.72
N TYR A 554 42.61 4.34 15.81
CA TYR A 554 43.36 4.60 17.04
C TYR A 554 43.82 3.31 17.73
N ILE A 555 45.05 3.30 18.24
CA ILE A 555 45.59 2.24 19.08
C ILE A 555 45.70 2.79 20.51
N PRO A 556 44.90 2.29 21.47
CA PRO A 556 45.01 2.74 22.86
C PRO A 556 46.37 2.36 23.46
N GLN A 557 46.97 3.30 24.21
CA GLN A 557 48.20 3.08 24.97
C GLN A 557 47.91 2.81 26.45
N SER A 558 48.72 1.94 27.05
CA SER A 558 48.67 1.64 28.49
C SER A 558 48.90 2.91 29.32
N GLY A 559 47.92 3.29 30.15
CA GLY A 559 47.99 4.47 31.03
C GLY A 559 47.24 5.70 30.52
N ILE A 560 46.65 5.65 29.33
CA ILE A 560 45.79 6.72 28.78
C ILE A 560 44.40 6.15 28.50
N SER A 561 43.42 6.55 29.30
CA SER A 561 42.03 6.13 29.14
C SER A 561 41.45 6.72 27.85
N ALA A 562 40.75 5.91 27.06
CA ALA A 562 39.90 6.42 25.98
C ALA A 562 38.81 7.33 26.59
N PRO A 563 38.46 8.46 25.95
CA PRO A 563 37.47 9.39 26.49
C PRO A 563 36.09 8.73 26.62
N ALA A 564 35.37 9.07 27.69
CA ALA A 564 34.13 8.39 28.12
C ALA A 564 32.89 8.70 27.26
N ALA A 565 32.97 9.65 26.32
CA ALA A 565 31.93 9.92 25.33
C ALA A 565 32.58 10.41 24.04
N ILE A 566 32.08 9.92 22.90
CA ILE A 566 32.56 10.23 21.55
C ILE A 566 31.43 11.02 20.87
N THR A 567 31.64 12.30 20.57
CA THR A 567 30.58 13.17 20.03
C THR A 567 30.83 13.70 18.62
N GLY A 568 32.03 13.57 18.05
CA GLY A 568 32.22 13.85 16.62
C GLY A 568 33.61 13.52 16.09
N ALA A 569 33.74 13.37 14.76
CA ALA A 569 35.03 13.17 14.09
C ALA A 569 36.02 14.33 14.28
N ASN A 570 35.53 15.49 14.73
CA ASN A 570 36.31 16.69 15.05
C ASN A 570 36.91 16.67 16.46
N ASP A 571 36.49 15.74 17.33
CA ASP A 571 37.09 15.54 18.67
C ASP A 571 38.48 14.87 18.58
N TRP A 572 38.84 14.44 17.38
CA TRP A 572 40.18 14.06 16.98
C TRP A 572 40.73 15.12 16.01
N ASN A 573 41.83 15.76 16.37
CA ASN A 573 42.70 16.36 15.35
C ASN A 573 43.40 15.22 14.59
N PHE A 574 42.68 14.57 13.67
CA PHE A 574 43.32 13.77 12.64
C PHE A 574 44.03 14.73 11.69
N VAL A 575 45.36 14.78 11.75
CA VAL A 575 46.14 15.35 10.64
C VAL A 575 45.98 14.39 9.47
N ARG A 576 45.16 14.76 8.48
CA ARG A 576 45.15 14.11 7.16
C ARG A 576 46.42 14.53 6.42
N ASP A 577 47.51 13.79 6.61
CA ASP A 577 48.63 13.82 5.67
C ASP A 577 48.36 12.78 4.58
N PHE A 578 47.83 13.24 3.45
CA PHE A 578 47.89 12.44 2.23
C PHE A 578 49.32 12.54 1.69
N ASP A 579 50.07 11.45 1.79
CA ASP A 579 51.30 11.30 1.00
C ASP A 579 50.89 11.01 -0.46
N PHE A 580 50.62 12.08 -1.20
CA PHE A 580 50.25 12.02 -2.62
C PHE A 580 51.34 11.39 -3.48
N GLN A 581 52.60 11.39 -3.04
CA GLN A 581 53.70 10.74 -3.75
C GLN A 581 53.63 9.23 -3.56
N LEU A 582 53.42 8.74 -2.33
CA LEU A 582 53.18 7.33 -2.06
C LEU A 582 51.88 6.84 -2.72
N LEU A 583 50.82 7.64 -2.71
CA LEU A 583 49.53 7.29 -3.32
C LEU A 583 49.63 7.22 -4.86
N SER A 584 50.29 8.19 -5.48
CA SER A 584 50.58 8.20 -6.92
C SER A 584 51.54 7.07 -7.30
N HIS A 585 52.50 6.75 -6.43
CA HIS A 585 53.44 5.65 -6.62
C HIS A 585 52.75 4.27 -6.53
N LEU A 586 51.94 4.03 -5.49
CA LEU A 586 51.11 2.82 -5.34
C LEU A 586 50.09 2.70 -6.48
N GLY A 587 49.51 3.82 -6.92
CA GLY A 587 48.65 3.88 -8.10
C GLY A 587 49.39 3.52 -9.40
N SER A 588 50.61 4.02 -9.60
CA SER A 588 51.44 3.72 -10.78
C SER A 588 52.01 2.29 -10.82
N LYS A 589 52.02 1.60 -9.66
CA LYS A 589 52.47 0.22 -9.50
C LYS A 589 51.32 -0.75 -9.19
N ALA A 590 50.07 -0.27 -9.32
CA ALA A 590 48.87 -1.02 -8.96
C ALA A 590 48.80 -2.40 -9.64
N GLU A 591 49.28 -2.53 -10.89
CA GLU A 591 49.26 -3.81 -11.63
C GLU A 591 50.30 -4.82 -11.10
N THR A 592 51.46 -4.34 -10.65
CA THR A 592 52.48 -5.14 -9.97
C THR A 592 52.02 -5.56 -8.56
N ILE A 593 51.26 -4.70 -7.88
CA ILE A 593 50.69 -4.98 -6.56
C ILE A 593 49.50 -5.96 -6.67
N ARG A 594 48.65 -5.83 -7.70
CA ARG A 594 47.55 -6.76 -8.00
C ARG A 594 48.06 -8.19 -8.20
N SER A 595 49.19 -8.36 -8.88
CA SER A 595 49.78 -9.67 -9.13
C SER A 595 50.52 -10.29 -7.93
N ALA A 596 50.78 -9.52 -6.87
CA ALA A 596 51.46 -9.98 -5.66
C ALA A 596 50.47 -10.17 -4.49
N LYS A 597 50.26 -11.41 -4.02
CA LYS A 597 49.52 -11.68 -2.76
C LYS A 597 50.35 -11.20 -1.56
N MET A 598 50.22 -9.93 -1.16
CA MET A 598 50.97 -9.36 -0.04
C MET A 598 50.10 -9.13 1.20
N VAL A 599 50.67 -9.42 2.38
CA VAL A 599 50.23 -8.83 3.65
C VAL A 599 51.19 -7.67 3.90
N LEU A 600 50.72 -6.42 3.76
CA LEU A 600 51.54 -5.28 4.09
C LEU A 600 51.92 -5.36 5.58
N PRO A 601 53.19 -5.23 5.96
CA PRO A 601 53.53 -5.01 7.35
C PRO A 601 52.81 -3.74 7.80
N LYS A 602 52.21 -3.79 8.99
CA LYS A 602 51.53 -2.67 9.63
C LYS A 602 52.45 -1.44 9.57
N LEU A 603 52.10 -0.42 8.80
CA LEU A 603 52.78 0.88 8.81
C LEU A 603 52.57 1.48 10.20
N LEU A 604 53.54 1.23 11.08
CA LEU A 604 53.55 1.72 12.44
C LEU A 604 54.27 3.06 12.44
N PHE A 605 53.52 4.16 12.39
CA PHE A 605 54.05 5.46 12.77
C PHE A 605 54.23 5.45 14.29
N LYS A 606 55.49 5.37 14.72
CA LYS A 606 55.87 5.63 16.10
C LYS A 606 56.41 7.05 16.16
N PRO A 607 55.84 7.94 17.00
CA PRO A 607 56.54 9.16 17.38
C PRO A 607 57.87 8.77 18.03
N ASP A 608 58.96 9.45 17.69
CA ASP A 608 60.20 9.33 18.43
C ASP A 608 59.98 9.89 19.85
N THR A 609 59.90 9.00 20.83
CA THR A 609 59.61 9.34 22.23
C THR A 609 60.87 9.55 23.06
N ALA A 610 62.08 9.58 22.48
CA ALA A 610 63.30 9.70 23.27
C ALA A 610 63.54 11.10 23.88
N SER A 611 62.79 12.13 23.45
CA SER A 611 63.14 13.53 23.79
C SER A 611 62.05 14.39 24.45
N TYR A 612 60.85 13.87 24.73
CA TYR A 612 59.70 14.76 25.04
C TYR A 612 58.88 14.32 26.27
N SER A 613 58.84 15.19 27.29
CA SER A 613 58.29 14.88 28.63
C SER A 613 57.02 15.64 29.01
N SER A 614 56.26 16.23 28.07
CA SER A 614 54.96 16.83 28.38
C SER A 614 53.93 16.83 27.23
N PRO A 615 52.61 16.87 27.54
CA PRO A 615 51.53 16.83 26.55
C PRO A 615 51.44 18.05 25.61
N GLU A 616 52.00 19.21 26.00
CA GLU A 616 51.92 20.43 25.19
C GLU A 616 52.86 20.41 23.97
N MET A 617 53.95 19.63 24.02
CA MET A 617 54.92 19.53 22.91
C MET A 617 54.42 18.70 21.71
N VAL A 618 53.41 17.85 21.90
CA VAL A 618 52.81 17.04 20.81
C VAL A 618 51.98 17.92 19.85
N ARG A 619 51.57 19.12 20.29
CA ARG A 619 50.76 20.05 19.49
C ARG A 619 51.56 20.88 18.48
N SER A 620 52.90 20.84 18.54
CA SER A 620 53.78 21.72 17.73
C SER A 620 54.80 20.95 16.89
N ILE A 621 54.43 19.80 16.34
CA ILE A 621 55.30 19.02 15.44
C ILE A 621 55.43 19.77 14.10
N PRO A 622 56.63 20.22 13.67
CA PRO A 622 56.83 20.77 12.34
C PRO A 622 56.72 19.67 11.27
N LYS A 623 56.16 20.00 10.12
CA LYS A 623 55.79 19.13 8.98
C LYS A 623 56.93 18.28 8.34
N GLN A 624 58.14 18.25 8.88
CA GLN A 624 59.31 17.60 8.27
C GLN A 624 60.05 16.57 9.15
N ALA A 625 59.56 16.25 10.35
CA ALA A 625 60.26 15.33 11.25
C ALA A 625 59.45 14.03 11.48
N ILE A 626 59.44 13.14 10.49
CA ILE A 626 59.03 11.75 10.66
C ILE A 626 60.18 10.87 10.14
N GLU A 627 60.96 10.28 11.04
CA GLU A 627 61.90 9.22 10.68
C GLU A 627 61.19 7.87 10.65
N VAL A 628 61.35 7.14 9.55
CA VAL A 628 60.93 5.74 9.43
C VAL A 628 62.02 4.88 10.06
N SER A 629 61.80 4.36 11.27
CA SER A 629 62.71 3.39 11.88
C SER A 629 62.37 1.96 11.45
N ASP A 630 63.37 1.29 10.87
CA ASP A 630 63.28 -0.03 10.27
C ASP A 630 63.31 -1.12 11.36
N VAL A 631 62.14 -1.64 11.74
CA VAL A 631 62.07 -2.71 12.75
C VAL A 631 62.22 -4.08 12.09
N ALA A 632 63.49 -4.46 11.93
CA ALA A 632 64.03 -5.83 11.91
C ALA A 632 63.34 -6.89 11.01
N ARG A 633 63.72 -6.91 9.73
CA ARG A 633 64.06 -8.16 9.01
C ARG A 633 65.43 -8.04 8.36
N LYS A 634 66.43 -8.67 8.97
CA LYS A 634 67.76 -8.88 8.37
C LYS A 634 67.66 -9.89 7.22
N THR A 635 67.43 -9.41 6.00
CA THR A 635 67.97 -9.99 4.76
C THR A 635 68.05 -8.84 3.76
N SER A 636 69.27 -8.40 3.46
CA SER A 636 69.61 -7.27 2.59
C SER A 636 69.43 -7.57 1.09
N GLU A 637 68.35 -8.25 0.72
CA GLU A 637 67.94 -8.34 -0.67
C GLU A 637 66.59 -7.64 -0.76
N ASP A 638 66.62 -6.46 -1.36
CA ASP A 638 65.45 -5.85 -1.98
C ASP A 638 64.97 -6.83 -3.07
N PRO A 639 63.87 -7.57 -2.86
CA PRO A 639 63.45 -8.60 -3.80
C PRO A 639 62.92 -8.02 -5.12
N PHE A 640 62.83 -6.69 -5.23
CA PHE A 640 62.09 -6.01 -6.27
C PHE A 640 62.88 -4.94 -7.03
N GLY A 641 64.15 -4.69 -6.67
CA GLY A 641 64.94 -3.63 -7.32
C GLY A 641 64.25 -2.25 -7.23
N LEU A 642 63.62 -1.98 -6.09
CA LEU A 642 63.11 -0.69 -5.66
C LEU A 642 64.28 0.17 -5.17
N ASP A 643 65.22 0.42 -6.08
CA ASP A 643 66.24 1.45 -5.86
C ASP A 643 65.55 2.83 -5.88
N ALA A 644 66.05 3.74 -5.05
CA ALA A 644 65.71 5.18 -4.99
C ALA A 644 64.65 5.68 -3.98
N PHE A 645 65.11 5.89 -2.74
CA PHE A 645 64.82 7.12 -1.97
C PHE A 645 65.51 8.37 -2.58
N LYS A 646 65.53 8.52 -3.91
CA LYS A 646 65.97 9.75 -4.57
C LYS A 646 64.78 10.45 -5.20
N ILE A 647 64.18 11.35 -4.42
CA ILE A 647 63.31 12.40 -4.93
C ILE A 647 64.19 13.37 -5.73
N SER A 648 64.16 13.27 -7.05
CA SER A 648 64.64 14.31 -7.95
C SER A 648 63.72 14.41 -9.15
N ASP A 649 62.50 14.89 -8.92
CA ASP A 649 61.62 15.40 -9.97
C ASP A 649 61.26 16.87 -9.66
N PRO A 650 61.68 17.87 -10.47
CA PRO A 650 61.52 19.28 -10.14
C PRO A 650 60.12 19.86 -10.36
N ALA A 651 59.12 19.08 -10.77
CA ALA A 651 57.82 19.62 -11.14
C ALA A 651 56.73 19.26 -10.12
N MET A 652 56.59 20.03 -9.03
CA MET A 652 55.32 20.39 -8.37
C MET A 652 55.54 21.43 -7.26
N ILE A 653 55.08 22.67 -7.46
CA ILE A 653 54.80 23.63 -6.38
C ILE A 653 53.34 24.08 -6.55
N PRO A 654 52.46 23.88 -5.55
CA PRO A 654 51.24 24.66 -5.42
C PRO A 654 51.50 25.89 -4.54
N ILE A 655 51.05 27.03 -5.03
CA ILE A 655 51.00 28.33 -4.35
C ILE A 655 49.89 28.28 -3.28
N PHE A 656 50.19 28.75 -2.06
CA PHE A 656 49.19 29.01 -1.02
C PHE A 656 48.67 30.45 -1.13
N ALA A 657 47.36 30.62 -0.96
CA ALA A 657 46.75 31.89 -0.60
C ALA A 657 45.78 31.64 0.58
N ASP A 658 45.96 32.42 1.63
CA ASP A 658 45.24 32.37 2.90
C ASP A 658 44.02 33.33 2.90
N SER A 659 43.26 33.29 4.02
CA SER A 659 42.22 34.24 4.50
C SER A 659 40.77 33.82 4.15
N GLU A 660 39.76 33.78 5.04
CA GLU A 660 39.52 34.14 6.45
C GLU A 660 38.39 33.23 7.05
N GLY A 661 38.26 33.14 8.39
CA GLY A 661 37.19 32.40 9.11
C GLY A 661 35.84 33.15 9.19
N PRO A 662 34.93 32.93 10.17
CA PRO A 662 34.84 31.91 11.25
C PRO A 662 33.43 31.22 11.40
N ALA A 663 33.32 30.34 12.41
CA ALA A 663 32.11 29.89 13.16
C ALA A 663 31.32 28.59 12.75
N MET A 664 31.43 27.61 13.67
CA MET A 664 30.41 26.73 14.31
C MET A 664 29.37 25.96 13.46
N PHE A 665 29.32 24.61 13.57
CA PHE A 665 28.16 23.67 13.45
C PHE A 665 28.66 22.24 13.78
N GLU A 666 28.11 21.41 14.70
CA GLU A 666 26.80 20.73 14.82
C GLU A 666 26.42 19.82 13.63
N TYR A 667 26.08 18.55 13.91
CA TYR A 667 25.88 17.43 12.97
C TYR A 667 24.98 17.76 11.76
N TRP A 668 25.35 17.25 10.57
CA TRP A 668 24.49 16.49 9.64
C TRP A 668 25.32 15.93 8.47
N ILE A 669 25.07 14.67 8.12
CA ILE A 669 25.38 14.11 6.79
C ILE A 669 24.16 14.43 5.94
N GLU A 670 24.26 15.48 5.13
CA GLU A 670 23.46 15.64 3.91
C GLU A 670 24.34 16.25 2.84
N ASN A 671 24.06 15.86 1.58
CA ASN A 671 24.44 16.41 0.27
C ASN A 671 25.50 17.56 0.24
N ILE A 672 26.37 17.67 -0.76
CA ILE A 672 26.01 18.31 -2.04
C ILE A 672 27.24 18.30 -2.97
N MET A 673 26.95 17.91 -4.20
CA MET A 673 27.56 18.25 -5.50
C MET A 673 28.42 19.53 -5.59
N LEU A 674 29.46 19.43 -6.43
CA LEU A 674 29.37 20.00 -7.78
C LEU A 674 29.74 18.94 -8.81
#